data_AF-A0A9W7DYZ4-F1
#
_entry.id   AF-A0A9W7DYZ4-F1
#
_cell.length_a   1.000
_cell.length_b   1.000
_cell.length_c   1.000
_cell.angle_alpha   90.00
_cell.angle_beta   90.00
_cell.angle_gamma   90.00
#
_symmetry.space_group_name_H-M   'P 1'
#
loop_
_entity.id
_entity.type
_entity.pdbx_description
1 polymer ?
#
loop_
_entity_poly.entity_id
_entity_poly.type
_entity_poly.pdbx_seq_one_letter_code
_entity_poly.pdbx_strand_id
1 'polypeptide(L)'
;MKISMFVMGKVYPAKVSTDSIIYPIWCYYRGRMVAHAVLENNILASEMHKEAKQYLECAAKHFGKDGIMGMYLGEGIVWPDSEVTVTGAPLWASEQVKASAKLREIANFWVQERQIENGEYGGGTNDDVELWRQFKLLITGFEDDETVNATKLLAQYIFSMDRMQGGFVDELHDVEHNAEESSDSLLPILLKDIGNADFTDPLYSNVDKIRDLFVDKWMGTNDKGGVMFKSTFFSSSEVSEDARMKCDVALNIRAIQPVLLSWQYGRLADEGGEFEERMKNWMSNWIESASTSDCGKPMHVIPSALRYPSSSPGGPITNGWQNPGCKYVCLETERFGKLCEHHRDAFTWPSAIKPLSETMALVAFKSRWCGGLRSLLNAVSLNEELKVENDDWDGSSDLGAEGSDDWVRGRNLKSVMDGIVKWKFLTDGATDFDDALTTSDIYTKFLLKSNYGYGDGDWEGVKSSLETVGKGFAWNKAALTSEVRFTDRAFKWYKYASKQKHPKEEFPATSGSAELLYKVVTGDVNSPSYASVQAVGWVCEGGREFAVAVTKNLVDKFEAAAFSFRSIERVVGMRLKRLLGSGTRYSYKVVKIVEGEEAEEGPCEANEVISGSNGEFTVEGGIDGEGGTGDWPLVNINIPGGQLVKICVKVASGGEGSGPHPWGQDGACRDWLDANPETEDDGGGVDCKMIVRPVLPLVGITMEELIGCLIGIFVGFVGMLTVCCCRPVEERELGEKEDEEDGDSSQDEVRVHSVEMELVSINNVATL
;
A
#
# COMPACT_ATOMS: atom_id res chain seq x y z
N MET A 1 15.84 -14.96 0.18
CA MET A 1 15.68 -16.36 0.65
C MET A 1 14.18 -16.67 0.84
N LYS A 2 13.41 -16.76 -0.24
CA LYS A 2 11.98 -17.16 -0.24
C LYS A 2 11.83 -18.17 -1.39
N ILE A 3 10.94 -19.17 -1.26
CA ILE A 3 10.93 -20.47 -1.98
C ILE A 3 11.77 -21.58 -1.30
N SER A 4 11.61 -21.78 0.01
CA SER A 4 12.12 -23.01 0.66
C SER A 4 11.14 -24.19 0.58
N MET A 5 9.88 -23.98 0.17
CA MET A 5 8.89 -25.08 0.09
C MET A 5 8.71 -25.69 -1.30
N PHE A 6 9.17 -25.02 -2.36
CA PHE A 6 9.10 -25.54 -3.75
C PHE A 6 10.45 -26.00 -4.31
N VAL A 7 11.55 -25.76 -3.59
CA VAL A 7 12.88 -26.19 -4.01
C VAL A 7 13.11 -27.65 -3.61
N MET A 8 13.49 -28.43 -4.63
CA MET A 8 13.81 -29.86 -4.68
C MET A 8 12.59 -30.76 -4.86
N GLY A 9 12.64 -31.70 -5.82
CA GLY A 9 11.63 -32.77 -6.04
C GLY A 9 11.50 -33.77 -4.86
N LYS A 10 11.75 -33.34 -3.63
CA LYS A 10 11.68 -34.08 -2.39
C LYS A 10 10.45 -33.61 -1.62
N VAL A 11 9.58 -34.56 -1.27
CA VAL A 11 8.43 -34.29 -0.40
C VAL A 11 8.93 -34.15 1.03
N TYR A 12 8.61 -33.03 1.68
CA TYR A 12 8.90 -32.80 3.10
C TYR A 12 7.59 -32.73 3.93
N PRO A 13 7.54 -33.43 5.09
CA PRO A 13 8.50 -34.46 5.53
C PRO A 13 8.55 -35.64 4.55
N ALA A 14 9.65 -36.40 4.54
CA ALA A 14 9.83 -37.54 3.64
C ALA A 14 8.62 -38.48 3.71
N LYS A 15 8.08 -38.86 2.54
CA LYS A 15 6.87 -39.68 2.47
C LYS A 15 7.12 -41.03 3.13
N VAL A 16 6.28 -41.36 4.12
CA VAL A 16 6.28 -42.68 4.76
C VAL A 16 5.31 -43.63 4.03
N SER A 17 5.50 -44.94 4.18
CA SER A 17 4.57 -45.94 3.62
C SER A 17 3.15 -45.67 4.11
N THR A 18 2.16 -45.82 3.24
CA THR A 18 0.73 -45.70 3.60
C THR A 18 0.29 -46.73 4.63
N ASP A 19 0.98 -47.87 4.68
CA ASP A 19 0.73 -48.95 5.64
C ASP A 19 1.43 -48.72 6.99
N SER A 20 2.19 -47.64 7.11
CA SER A 20 2.92 -47.31 8.34
C SER A 20 1.98 -46.76 9.41
N ILE A 21 2.19 -47.17 10.67
CA ILE A 21 1.44 -46.65 11.83
C ILE A 21 1.60 -45.14 12.02
N ILE A 22 2.70 -44.54 11.51
CA ILE A 22 2.94 -43.10 11.57
C ILE A 22 2.39 -42.35 10.35
N TYR A 23 1.79 -43.03 9.37
CA TYR A 23 1.25 -42.39 8.18
C TYR A 23 0.19 -41.31 8.48
N PRO A 24 -0.75 -41.51 9.42
CA PRO A 24 -1.70 -40.45 9.79
C PRO A 24 -1.03 -39.21 10.38
N ILE A 25 0.06 -39.39 11.15
CA ILE A 25 0.86 -38.28 11.70
C ILE A 25 1.56 -37.54 10.57
N TRP A 26 2.13 -38.27 9.62
CA TRP A 26 2.73 -37.68 8.42
C TRP A 26 1.69 -36.88 7.61
N CYS A 27 0.49 -37.42 7.40
CA CYS A 27 -0.63 -36.71 6.77
C CYS A 27 -0.92 -35.38 7.49
N TYR A 28 -0.98 -35.38 8.83
CA TYR A 28 -1.25 -34.17 9.60
C TYR A 28 -0.19 -33.08 9.37
N TYR A 29 1.10 -33.40 9.52
CA TYR A 29 2.17 -32.42 9.32
C TYR A 29 2.28 -31.95 7.87
N ARG A 30 2.15 -32.87 6.91
CA ARG A 30 2.18 -32.53 5.49
C ARG A 30 1.02 -31.61 5.12
N GLY A 31 -0.19 -31.90 5.57
CA GLY A 31 -1.37 -31.07 5.33
C GLY A 31 -1.18 -29.63 5.83
N ARG A 32 -0.69 -29.47 7.07
CA ARG A 32 -0.34 -28.16 7.64
C ARG A 32 0.73 -27.43 6.82
N MET A 33 1.80 -28.12 6.45
CA MET A 33 2.87 -27.52 5.64
C MET A 33 2.36 -27.02 4.29
N VAL A 34 1.53 -27.81 3.59
CA VAL A 34 0.95 -27.40 2.31
C VAL A 34 0.01 -26.21 2.51
N ALA A 35 -0.82 -26.19 3.57
CA ALA A 35 -1.67 -25.05 3.88
C ALA A 35 -0.86 -23.76 4.11
N HIS A 36 0.26 -23.84 4.84
CA HIS A 36 1.14 -22.70 5.06
C HIS A 36 1.87 -22.22 3.81
N ALA A 37 2.27 -23.15 2.93
CA ALA A 37 2.84 -22.78 1.64
C ALA A 37 1.85 -21.94 0.80
N VAL A 38 0.55 -22.24 0.89
CA VAL A 38 -0.49 -21.43 0.22
C VAL A 38 -0.68 -20.08 0.90
N LEU A 39 -0.70 -20.04 2.23
CA LEU A 39 -0.78 -18.79 3.00
C LEU A 39 0.38 -17.84 2.67
N GLU A 40 1.59 -18.37 2.47
CA GLU A 40 2.79 -17.62 2.15
C GLU A 40 2.82 -17.14 0.70
N ASN A 41 2.68 -18.07 -0.25
CA ASN A 41 3.07 -17.83 -1.65
C ASN A 41 1.89 -17.56 -2.58
N ASN A 42 0.67 -18.00 -2.24
CA ASN A 42 -0.54 -17.86 -3.06
C ASN A 42 -0.45 -18.38 -4.53
N ILE A 43 0.68 -18.97 -4.92
CA ILE A 43 0.96 -19.63 -6.21
C ILE A 43 0.37 -21.05 -6.18
N LEU A 44 -0.25 -21.49 -7.28
CA LEU A 44 -0.94 -22.79 -7.40
C LEU A 44 -1.96 -23.06 -6.27
N ALA A 45 -2.52 -21.98 -5.69
CA ALA A 45 -3.31 -22.04 -4.48
C ALA A 45 -4.48 -23.03 -4.57
N SER A 46 -5.17 -23.15 -5.70
CA SER A 46 -6.31 -24.07 -5.88
C SER A 46 -5.92 -25.55 -5.68
N GLU A 47 -4.80 -25.96 -6.26
CA GLU A 47 -4.36 -27.35 -6.27
C GLU A 47 -3.72 -27.73 -4.94
N MET A 48 -2.90 -26.83 -4.40
CA MET A 48 -2.32 -27.00 -3.07
C MET A 48 -3.36 -26.98 -1.96
N HIS A 49 -4.42 -26.18 -2.10
CA HIS A 49 -5.56 -26.21 -1.18
C HIS A 49 -6.22 -27.59 -1.15
N LYS A 50 -6.48 -28.19 -2.31
CA LYS A 50 -7.04 -29.54 -2.39
C LYS A 50 -6.09 -30.56 -1.76
N GLU A 51 -4.78 -30.47 -2.04
CA GLU A 51 -3.76 -31.34 -1.47
C GLU A 51 -3.71 -31.23 0.07
N ALA A 52 -3.67 -30.00 0.60
CA ALA A 52 -3.69 -29.75 2.05
C ALA A 52 -4.91 -30.40 2.70
N LYS A 53 -6.10 -30.16 2.14
CA LYS A 53 -7.36 -30.72 2.62
C LYS A 53 -7.35 -32.25 2.62
N GLN A 54 -6.88 -32.88 1.54
CA GLN A 54 -6.80 -34.35 1.44
C GLN A 54 -5.92 -34.97 2.55
N TYR A 55 -4.77 -34.37 2.83
CA TYR A 55 -3.90 -34.87 3.91
C TYR A 55 -4.49 -34.62 5.29
N LEU A 56 -5.14 -33.48 5.51
CA LEU A 56 -5.82 -33.21 6.77
C LEU A 56 -7.02 -34.16 6.98
N GLU A 57 -7.79 -34.49 5.94
CA GLU A 57 -8.85 -35.50 6.00
C GLU A 57 -8.30 -36.92 6.24
N CYS A 58 -7.13 -37.26 5.68
CA CYS A 58 -6.42 -38.50 5.99
C CYS A 58 -6.10 -38.62 7.49
N ALA A 59 -5.55 -37.56 8.09
CA ALA A 59 -5.27 -37.52 9.52
C ALA A 59 -6.57 -37.56 10.36
N ALA A 60 -7.59 -36.82 9.93
CA ALA A 60 -8.85 -36.70 10.66
C ALA A 60 -9.61 -38.02 10.81
N LYS A 61 -9.52 -38.91 9.81
CA LYS A 61 -10.08 -40.26 9.89
C LYS A 61 -9.54 -41.09 11.06
N HIS A 62 -8.35 -40.75 11.56
CA HIS A 62 -7.69 -41.49 12.65
C HIS A 62 -7.78 -40.76 13.99
N PHE A 63 -7.65 -39.42 13.99
CA PHE A 63 -7.56 -38.63 15.21
C PHE A 63 -8.82 -37.81 15.55
N GLY A 64 -9.87 -37.87 14.74
CA GLY A 64 -11.06 -37.01 14.88
C GLY A 64 -10.89 -35.69 14.15
N LYS A 65 -11.69 -34.67 14.46
CA LYS A 65 -11.52 -33.31 13.90
C LYS A 65 -11.38 -32.23 14.98
N ASP A 66 -11.26 -32.62 16.24
CA ASP A 66 -11.26 -31.67 17.33
C ASP A 66 -10.03 -30.73 17.26
N GLY A 67 -10.23 -29.46 17.63
CA GLY A 67 -9.15 -28.46 17.73
C GLY A 67 -8.53 -28.06 16.40
N ILE A 68 -7.20 -27.97 16.35
CA ILE A 68 -6.43 -27.39 15.22
C ILE A 68 -6.76 -28.08 13.89
N MET A 69 -7.01 -29.39 13.90
CA MET A 69 -7.33 -30.10 12.67
C MET A 69 -8.69 -29.68 12.09
N GLY A 70 -9.70 -29.52 12.94
CA GLY A 70 -11.01 -28.98 12.58
C GLY A 70 -10.91 -27.58 12.03
N MET A 71 -10.10 -26.72 12.66
CA MET A 71 -9.83 -25.36 12.19
C MET A 71 -9.38 -25.31 10.72
N TYR A 72 -8.42 -26.16 10.31
CA TYR A 72 -8.01 -26.23 8.90
C TYR A 72 -9.05 -26.86 7.97
N LEU A 73 -9.96 -27.68 8.50
CA LEU A 73 -11.04 -28.33 7.76
C LEU A 73 -12.35 -27.53 7.75
N GLY A 74 -12.36 -26.34 8.36
CA GLY A 74 -13.49 -25.42 8.35
C GLY A 74 -14.41 -25.49 9.57
N GLU A 75 -13.99 -26.13 10.65
CA GLU A 75 -14.70 -26.16 11.93
C GLU A 75 -14.06 -25.12 12.88
N GLY A 76 -14.81 -24.08 13.25
CA GLY A 76 -14.31 -23.01 14.11
C GLY A 76 -13.94 -23.49 15.52
N ILE A 77 -12.79 -23.05 16.03
CA ILE A 77 -12.43 -23.16 17.44
C ILE A 77 -12.92 -21.89 18.15
N VAL A 78 -13.89 -22.02 19.04
CA VAL A 78 -14.40 -20.88 19.82
C VAL A 78 -13.27 -20.24 20.60
N TRP A 79 -13.13 -18.94 20.47
CA TRP A 79 -12.26 -18.11 21.29
C TRP A 79 -13.13 -17.31 22.26
N PRO A 80 -13.31 -17.80 23.51
CA PRO A 80 -14.26 -17.21 24.45
C PRO A 80 -13.89 -15.76 24.76
N ASP A 81 -14.89 -14.88 24.81
CA ASP A 81 -14.71 -13.50 25.25
C ASP A 81 -14.17 -13.41 26.67
N SER A 82 -13.43 -12.34 26.98
CA SER A 82 -13.22 -11.95 28.37
C SER A 82 -14.57 -11.50 28.96
N GLU A 83 -14.79 -11.70 30.26
CA GLU A 83 -16.06 -11.40 30.95
C GLU A 83 -16.39 -9.89 31.08
N VAL A 84 -15.89 -9.03 30.18
CA VAL A 84 -16.14 -7.59 30.22
C VAL A 84 -17.53 -7.30 29.66
N THR A 85 -18.55 -7.52 30.49
CA THR A 85 -19.93 -7.12 30.19
C THR A 85 -20.44 -6.17 31.27
N VAL A 86 -20.86 -4.98 30.87
CA VAL A 86 -21.54 -4.00 31.74
C VAL A 86 -22.96 -3.82 31.24
N THR A 87 -23.93 -4.01 32.12
CA THR A 87 -25.36 -3.79 31.80
C THR A 87 -25.57 -2.36 31.31
N GLY A 88 -26.23 -2.19 30.17
CA GLY A 88 -26.50 -0.88 29.57
C GLY A 88 -25.37 -0.32 28.71
N ALA A 89 -24.26 -1.04 28.53
CA ALA A 89 -23.24 -0.65 27.56
C ALA A 89 -23.82 -0.64 26.13
N PRO A 90 -23.56 0.39 25.31
CA PRO A 90 -23.93 0.39 23.90
C PRO A 90 -23.34 -0.81 23.16
N LEU A 91 -24.08 -1.35 22.20
CA LEU A 91 -23.64 -2.54 21.44
C LEU A 91 -22.31 -2.29 20.72
N TRP A 92 -22.18 -1.15 20.02
CA TRP A 92 -20.94 -0.79 19.33
C TRP A 92 -19.72 -0.76 20.27
N ALA A 93 -19.91 -0.25 21.50
CA ALA A 93 -18.85 -0.15 22.49
C ALA A 93 -18.43 -1.53 22.97
N SER A 94 -19.42 -2.42 23.18
CA SER A 94 -19.19 -3.80 23.60
C SER A 94 -18.43 -4.58 22.53
N GLU A 95 -18.83 -4.47 21.27
CA GLU A 95 -18.17 -5.17 20.16
C GLU A 95 -16.77 -4.60 19.87
N GLN A 96 -16.59 -3.28 19.96
CA GLN A 96 -15.28 -2.66 19.82
C GLN A 96 -14.31 -3.13 20.93
N VAL A 97 -14.73 -3.13 22.20
CA VAL A 97 -13.86 -3.55 23.31
C VAL A 97 -13.52 -5.03 23.22
N LYS A 98 -14.48 -5.90 22.90
CA LYS A 98 -14.20 -7.32 22.65
C LYS A 98 -13.15 -7.50 21.57
N ALA A 99 -13.37 -6.91 20.39
CA ALA A 99 -12.45 -7.03 19.27
C ALA A 99 -11.05 -6.47 19.57
N SER A 100 -10.99 -5.33 20.27
CA SER A 100 -9.73 -4.71 20.69
C SER A 100 -8.99 -5.58 21.72
N ALA A 101 -9.72 -6.23 22.64
CA ALA A 101 -9.15 -7.15 23.61
C ALA A 101 -8.53 -8.37 22.93
N LYS A 102 -9.20 -8.90 21.90
CA LYS A 102 -8.71 -10.00 21.08
C LYS A 102 -7.48 -9.60 20.28
N LEU A 103 -7.47 -8.41 19.68
CA LEU A 103 -6.29 -7.89 18.98
C LEU A 103 -5.09 -7.76 19.92
N ARG A 104 -5.32 -7.28 21.14
CA ARG A 104 -4.31 -7.21 22.21
C ARG A 104 -3.83 -8.59 22.62
N GLU A 105 -4.71 -9.57 22.81
CA GLU A 105 -4.30 -10.95 23.10
C GLU A 105 -3.41 -11.55 22.00
N ILE A 106 -3.64 -11.19 20.72
CA ILE A 106 -2.76 -11.60 19.61
C ILE A 106 -1.41 -10.90 19.73
N ALA A 107 -1.38 -9.58 19.91
CA ALA A 107 -0.14 -8.82 20.07
C ALA A 107 0.68 -9.34 21.26
N ASN A 108 0.05 -9.52 22.42
CA ASN A 108 0.68 -10.07 23.62
C ASN A 108 1.23 -11.48 23.40
N PHE A 109 0.56 -12.34 22.62
CA PHE A 109 1.15 -13.63 22.26
C PHE A 109 2.47 -13.45 21.51
N TRP A 110 2.51 -12.56 20.50
CA TRP A 110 3.74 -12.31 19.76
C TRP A 110 4.83 -11.72 20.65
N VAL A 111 4.49 -10.72 21.46
CA VAL A 111 5.45 -10.07 22.38
C VAL A 111 5.96 -11.04 23.44
N GLN A 112 5.07 -11.75 24.13
CA GLN A 112 5.43 -12.54 25.31
C GLN A 112 5.97 -13.94 24.97
N GLU A 113 5.47 -14.56 23.89
CA GLU A 113 5.80 -15.95 23.54
C GLU A 113 6.77 -16.08 22.37
N ARG A 114 6.93 -15.03 21.55
CA ARG A 114 7.71 -15.09 20.30
C ARG A 114 8.84 -14.08 20.24
N GLN A 115 8.74 -12.93 20.88
CA GLN A 115 9.79 -11.92 20.86
C GLN A 115 11.01 -12.42 21.64
N ILE A 116 12.17 -12.46 20.99
CA ILE A 116 13.44 -12.80 21.64
C ILE A 116 14.16 -11.54 22.14
N GLU A 117 15.28 -11.69 22.85
CA GLU A 117 15.97 -10.61 23.57
C GLU A 117 16.36 -9.40 22.69
N ASN A 118 16.67 -9.64 21.41
CA ASN A 118 16.99 -8.59 20.45
C ASN A 118 15.75 -7.99 19.74
N GLY A 119 14.54 -8.41 20.08
CA GLY A 119 13.30 -7.88 19.53
C GLY A 119 12.72 -8.64 18.32
N GLU A 120 13.42 -9.61 17.74
CA GLU A 120 12.91 -10.44 16.62
C GLU A 120 11.78 -11.39 17.08
N TYR A 121 10.90 -11.78 16.17
CA TYR A 121 9.77 -12.71 16.39
C TYR A 121 9.95 -14.06 15.65
N GLY A 122 11.01 -14.17 14.85
CA GLY A 122 11.43 -15.40 14.19
C GLY A 122 11.03 -15.54 12.72
N GLY A 123 10.47 -14.49 12.09
CA GLY A 123 10.37 -14.38 10.64
C GLY A 123 11.61 -13.75 9.98
N GLY A 124 12.49 -13.17 10.80
CA GLY A 124 13.59 -12.33 10.35
C GLY A 124 13.15 -10.87 10.29
N THR A 125 14.07 -9.95 10.53
CA THR A 125 13.75 -8.52 10.74
C THR A 125 12.92 -7.88 9.62
N ASN A 126 13.09 -8.31 8.37
CA ASN A 126 12.35 -7.84 7.20
C ASN A 126 10.85 -8.19 7.27
N ASP A 127 10.49 -9.42 7.66
CA ASP A 127 9.09 -9.85 7.81
C ASP A 127 8.52 -9.45 9.18
N ASP A 128 9.36 -9.44 10.22
CA ASP A 128 8.97 -9.17 11.61
C ASP A 128 8.45 -7.75 11.81
N VAL A 129 9.02 -6.76 11.10
CA VAL A 129 8.51 -5.40 11.14
C VAL A 129 7.07 -5.33 10.63
N GLU A 130 6.64 -6.15 9.67
CA GLU A 130 5.28 -6.05 9.13
C GLU A 130 4.17 -6.37 10.15
N LEU A 131 4.48 -7.01 11.28
CA LEU A 131 3.52 -7.27 12.35
C LEU A 131 2.86 -6.00 12.88
N TRP A 132 3.60 -4.88 12.98
CA TRP A 132 3.08 -3.62 13.52
C TRP A 132 1.84 -3.16 12.72
N ARG A 133 1.78 -3.48 11.43
CA ARG A 133 0.67 -3.08 10.54
C ARG A 133 -0.67 -3.64 10.99
N GLN A 134 -0.66 -4.76 11.71
CA GLN A 134 -1.85 -5.37 12.31
C GLN A 134 -2.14 -4.78 13.70
N PHE A 135 -1.13 -4.22 14.36
CA PHE A 135 -1.21 -3.69 15.72
C PHE A 135 -1.27 -2.15 15.78
N LYS A 136 -1.54 -1.48 14.64
CA LYS A 136 -1.71 -0.02 14.53
C LYS A 136 -2.61 0.55 15.62
N LEU A 137 -3.76 -0.09 15.87
CA LEU A 137 -4.70 0.30 16.92
C LEU A 137 -4.01 0.37 18.29
N LEU A 138 -3.21 -0.64 18.64
CA LEU A 138 -2.55 -0.72 19.94
C LEU A 138 -1.40 0.29 20.02
N ILE A 139 -0.60 0.42 18.97
CA ILE A 139 0.60 1.27 18.97
C ILE A 139 0.24 2.76 18.90
N THR A 140 -0.63 3.16 17.98
CA THR A 140 -0.89 4.59 17.70
C THR A 140 -2.28 5.03 18.14
N GLY A 141 -3.23 4.10 18.28
CA GLY A 141 -4.59 4.40 18.73
C GLY A 141 -4.72 4.42 20.24
N PHE A 142 -4.25 3.38 20.92
CA PHE A 142 -4.29 3.26 22.39
C PHE A 142 -2.93 3.47 23.08
N GLU A 143 -1.87 3.75 22.32
CA GLU A 143 -0.50 3.95 22.85
C GLU A 143 -0.12 2.89 23.92
N ASP A 144 -0.40 1.62 23.61
CA ASP A 144 -0.19 0.50 24.52
C ASP A 144 1.30 0.27 24.78
N ASP A 145 1.74 0.53 26.02
CA ASP A 145 3.15 0.48 26.41
C ASP A 145 3.85 -0.83 26.04
N GLU A 146 3.21 -1.99 26.26
CA GLU A 146 3.81 -3.29 25.96
C GLU A 146 4.07 -3.45 24.46
N THR A 147 3.06 -3.19 23.62
CA THR A 147 3.18 -3.29 22.15
C THR A 147 4.12 -2.22 21.58
N VAL A 148 4.08 -1.00 22.12
CA VAL A 148 4.96 0.11 21.74
C VAL A 148 6.42 -0.22 22.07
N ASN A 149 6.71 -0.68 23.28
CA ASN A 149 8.06 -1.02 23.70
C ASN A 149 8.62 -2.20 22.90
N ALA A 150 7.80 -3.20 22.62
CA ALA A 150 8.17 -4.32 21.77
C ALA A 150 8.54 -3.87 20.34
N THR A 151 7.78 -2.93 19.78
CA THR A 151 8.06 -2.33 18.46
C THR A 151 9.36 -1.52 18.49
N LYS A 152 9.58 -0.73 19.57
CA LYS A 152 10.79 0.06 19.75
C LYS A 152 12.03 -0.83 19.90
N LEU A 153 11.94 -1.94 20.63
CA LEU A 153 13.03 -2.90 20.79
C LEU A 153 13.49 -3.47 19.45
N LEU A 154 12.55 -3.92 18.59
CA LEU A 154 12.87 -4.40 17.25
C LEU A 154 13.52 -3.30 16.40
N ALA A 155 12.98 -2.08 16.42
CA ALA A 155 13.55 -0.96 15.67
C ALA A 155 14.99 -0.64 16.13
N GLN A 156 15.23 -0.59 17.43
CA GLN A 156 16.57 -0.34 18.00
C GLN A 156 17.57 -1.40 17.57
N TYR A 157 17.17 -2.68 17.57
CA TYR A 157 18.03 -3.75 17.11
C TYR A 157 18.33 -3.64 15.61
N ILE A 158 17.32 -3.40 14.77
CA ILE A 158 17.50 -3.20 13.32
C ILE A 158 18.55 -2.11 13.05
N PHE A 159 18.41 -0.93 13.68
CA PHE A 159 19.35 0.18 13.48
C PHE A 159 20.69 0.01 14.20
N SER A 160 20.84 -1.01 15.05
CA SER A 160 22.13 -1.41 15.61
C SER A 160 22.97 -2.28 14.64
N MET A 161 22.35 -2.85 13.60
CA MET A 161 23.04 -3.70 12.65
C MET A 161 24.01 -2.90 11.76
N ASP A 162 25.13 -3.51 11.38
CA ASP A 162 26.12 -2.91 10.48
C ASP A 162 25.49 -2.50 9.14
N ARG A 163 24.63 -3.36 8.58
CA ARG A 163 23.94 -3.11 7.30
C ARG A 163 22.92 -1.97 7.31
N MET A 164 22.56 -1.45 8.50
CA MET A 164 21.59 -0.37 8.68
C MET A 164 22.22 0.96 9.09
N GLN A 165 23.55 1.04 9.21
CA GLN A 165 24.23 2.27 9.67
C GLN A 165 23.95 3.50 8.80
N GLY A 166 23.67 3.28 7.51
CA GLY A 166 23.24 4.32 6.57
C GLY A 166 21.77 4.76 6.71
N GLY A 167 21.03 4.29 7.71
CA GLY A 167 19.59 4.54 7.88
C GLY A 167 18.71 3.68 6.97
N PHE A 168 19.31 2.91 6.06
CA PHE A 168 18.67 2.03 5.10
C PHE A 168 19.60 0.84 4.82
N VAL A 169 19.05 -0.29 4.40
CA VAL A 169 19.82 -1.52 4.11
C VAL A 169 20.93 -1.22 3.09
N ASP A 170 22.14 -1.73 3.32
CA ASP A 170 23.31 -1.51 2.44
C ASP A 170 23.42 -2.53 1.29
N GLU A 171 22.74 -3.67 1.39
CA GLU A 171 22.59 -4.67 0.35
C GLU A 171 21.69 -4.18 -0.79
N LEU A 172 22.13 -4.37 -2.04
CA LEU A 172 21.38 -3.98 -3.23
C LEU A 172 20.23 -4.98 -3.49
N HIS A 173 18.99 -4.53 -3.30
CA HIS A 173 17.78 -5.30 -3.55
C HIS A 173 16.64 -4.39 -4.04
N ASP A 174 15.52 -5.00 -4.45
CA ASP A 174 14.34 -4.27 -4.84
C ASP A 174 13.77 -3.41 -3.69
N VAL A 175 13.16 -2.28 -4.05
CA VAL A 175 12.59 -1.31 -3.11
C VAL A 175 11.48 -1.88 -2.22
N GLU A 176 10.73 -2.89 -2.69
CA GLU A 176 9.66 -3.51 -1.92
C GLU A 176 10.24 -4.07 -0.62
N HIS A 177 11.33 -4.82 -0.72
CA HIS A 177 11.97 -5.50 0.41
C HIS A 177 13.02 -4.65 1.13
N ASN A 178 13.75 -3.78 0.44
CA ASN A 178 14.77 -2.97 1.11
C ASN A 178 14.17 -1.87 1.99
N ALA A 179 12.97 -1.38 1.67
CA ALA A 179 12.31 -0.34 2.44
C ALA A 179 11.62 -0.84 3.72
N GLU A 180 11.41 -2.15 3.90
CA GLU A 180 10.61 -2.67 5.01
C GLU A 180 11.27 -2.38 6.35
N GLU A 181 12.56 -2.71 6.48
CA GLU A 181 13.28 -2.57 7.75
C GLU A 181 13.40 -1.13 8.22
N SER A 182 13.54 -0.16 7.32
CA SER A 182 13.55 1.26 7.67
C SER A 182 12.14 1.79 7.91
N SER A 183 11.24 1.59 6.96
CA SER A 183 9.95 2.27 6.96
C SER A 183 8.98 1.66 7.95
N ASP A 184 8.88 0.33 8.01
CA ASP A 184 7.97 -0.34 8.92
C ASP A 184 8.47 -0.32 10.38
N SER A 185 9.77 -0.14 10.64
CA SER A 185 10.25 0.01 12.02
C SER A 185 10.15 1.45 12.54
N LEU A 186 10.42 2.47 11.71
CA LEU A 186 10.39 3.88 12.14
C LEU A 186 8.99 4.48 12.17
N LEU A 187 8.12 4.12 11.22
CA LEU A 187 6.79 4.70 11.10
C LEU A 187 5.95 4.60 12.39
N PRO A 188 5.79 3.43 13.05
CA PRO A 188 5.02 3.34 14.29
C PRO A 188 5.59 4.22 15.42
N ILE A 189 6.91 4.36 15.51
CA ILE A 189 7.58 5.20 16.52
C ILE A 189 7.32 6.69 16.26
N LEU A 190 7.43 7.11 14.99
CA LEU A 190 7.13 8.47 14.57
C LEU A 190 5.65 8.79 14.80
N LEU A 191 4.72 7.93 14.40
CA LEU A 191 3.29 8.17 14.60
C LEU A 191 2.90 8.29 16.08
N LYS A 192 3.63 7.65 16.99
CA LYS A 192 3.40 7.80 18.43
C LYS A 192 3.92 9.13 18.95
N ASP A 193 5.12 9.54 18.56
CA ASP A 193 5.85 10.56 19.33
C ASP A 193 6.58 11.60 18.49
N ILE A 194 6.30 11.74 17.19
CA ILE A 194 7.01 12.72 16.35
C ILE A 194 6.83 14.16 16.85
N GLY A 195 5.70 14.45 17.49
CA GLY A 195 5.43 15.75 18.10
C GLY A 195 6.30 16.06 19.32
N ASN A 196 6.60 15.06 20.16
CA ASN A 196 7.41 15.22 21.39
C ASN A 196 8.71 14.41 21.32
N ALA A 197 9.21 14.17 20.12
CA ALA A 197 10.33 13.27 19.88
C ALA A 197 11.56 13.75 20.65
N ASP A 198 12.16 12.87 21.45
CA ASP A 198 13.50 13.11 21.98
C ASP A 198 14.47 13.09 20.80
N PHE A 199 14.86 14.28 20.33
CA PHE A 199 15.76 14.45 19.19
C PHE A 199 17.16 13.88 19.43
N THR A 200 17.47 13.45 20.66
CA THR A 200 18.69 12.71 20.96
C THR A 200 18.57 11.20 20.72
N ASP A 201 17.36 10.65 20.53
CA ASP A 201 17.17 9.24 20.20
C ASP A 201 17.71 8.97 18.78
N PRO A 202 18.73 8.09 18.63
CA PRO A 202 19.37 7.82 17.35
C PRO A 202 18.42 7.33 16.25
N LEU A 203 17.27 6.73 16.60
CA LEU A 203 16.27 6.29 15.63
C LEU A 203 15.82 7.44 14.72
N TYR A 204 15.70 8.63 15.29
CA TYR A 204 15.26 9.81 14.57
C TYR A 204 16.30 10.34 13.59
N SER A 205 17.59 10.21 13.90
CA SER A 205 18.67 10.60 12.98
C SER A 205 18.70 9.76 11.70
N ASN A 206 18.15 8.53 11.73
CA ASN A 206 18.06 7.69 10.54
C ASN A 206 17.04 8.21 9.53
N VAL A 207 16.03 8.99 9.96
CA VAL A 207 15.13 9.67 9.03
C VAL A 207 15.90 10.68 8.18
N ASP A 208 16.81 11.43 8.78
CA ASP A 208 17.62 12.42 8.07
C ASP A 208 18.56 11.75 7.06
N LYS A 209 19.15 10.60 7.43
CA LYS A 209 19.95 9.79 6.49
C LYS A 209 19.13 9.30 5.30
N ILE A 210 17.90 8.84 5.52
CA ILE A 210 16.99 8.41 4.44
C ILE A 210 16.64 9.58 3.52
N ARG A 211 16.39 10.78 4.09
CA ARG A 211 16.18 12.01 3.31
C ARG A 211 17.39 12.29 2.42
N ASP A 212 18.60 12.24 2.97
CA ASP A 212 19.83 12.51 2.22
C ASP A 212 20.04 11.48 1.10
N LEU A 213 19.77 10.20 1.36
CA LEU A 213 19.80 9.17 0.32
C LEU A 213 18.80 9.44 -0.81
N PHE A 214 17.59 9.89 -0.47
CA PHE A 214 16.59 10.28 -1.47
C PHE A 214 17.06 11.46 -2.32
N VAL A 215 17.52 12.53 -1.69
CA VAL A 215 17.94 13.77 -2.38
C VAL A 215 19.24 13.55 -3.18
N ASP A 216 20.25 12.93 -2.59
CA ASP A 216 21.60 12.91 -3.16
C ASP A 216 21.88 11.68 -4.02
N LYS A 217 21.18 10.56 -3.76
CA LYS A 217 21.63 9.25 -4.25
C LYS A 217 20.62 8.51 -5.12
N TRP A 218 19.39 8.32 -4.67
CA TRP A 218 18.42 7.45 -5.34
C TRP A 218 17.80 8.07 -6.58
N MET A 219 17.70 9.40 -6.57
CA MET A 219 17.07 10.20 -7.61
C MET A 219 18.08 10.64 -8.67
N GLY A 220 17.61 10.90 -9.89
CA GLY A 220 18.41 11.43 -10.99
C GLY A 220 17.57 12.30 -11.94
N THR A 221 18.25 13.11 -12.74
CA THR A 221 17.60 13.90 -13.80
C THR A 221 17.24 13.01 -14.99
N ASN A 222 16.03 13.17 -15.50
CA ASN A 222 15.50 12.46 -16.66
C ASN A 222 15.81 13.24 -17.96
N ASP A 223 15.52 12.67 -19.13
CA ASP A 223 15.84 13.26 -20.44
C ASP A 223 15.05 14.55 -20.71
N LYS A 224 13.96 14.78 -19.96
CA LYS A 224 13.11 15.97 -20.02
C LYS A 224 13.50 17.05 -18.99
N GLY A 225 14.56 16.81 -18.20
CA GLY A 225 15.01 17.73 -17.15
C GLY A 225 14.28 17.62 -15.81
N GLY A 226 13.27 16.75 -15.69
CA GLY A 226 12.60 16.41 -14.43
C GLY A 226 13.42 15.44 -13.57
N VAL A 227 12.98 15.18 -12.33
CA VAL A 227 13.69 14.32 -11.37
C VAL A 227 12.90 13.06 -11.05
N MET A 228 13.49 11.87 -11.16
CA MET A 228 12.83 10.61 -10.85
C MET A 228 13.79 9.62 -10.19
N PHE A 229 13.28 8.54 -9.61
CA PHE A 229 14.15 7.46 -9.14
C PHE A 229 14.88 6.83 -10.33
N LYS A 230 16.17 6.54 -10.13
CA LYS A 230 17.00 5.94 -11.19
C LYS A 230 16.72 4.46 -11.40
N SER A 231 16.23 3.77 -10.37
CA SER A 231 16.09 2.32 -10.35
C SER A 231 15.07 1.84 -9.32
N THR A 232 14.50 0.66 -9.53
CA THR A 232 13.73 -0.10 -8.54
C THR A 232 14.62 -0.87 -7.57
N PHE A 233 15.94 -0.92 -7.82
CA PHE A 233 16.94 -1.58 -6.98
C PHE A 233 17.96 -0.56 -6.47
N PHE A 234 17.96 -0.34 -5.16
CA PHE A 234 18.88 0.57 -4.49
C PHE A 234 19.05 0.21 -3.01
N SER A 235 20.13 0.70 -2.44
CA SER A 235 20.51 0.53 -1.03
C SER A 235 21.01 1.87 -0.46
N SER A 236 21.46 1.88 0.80
CA SER A 236 22.17 3.05 1.35
C SER A 236 23.53 3.30 0.67
N SER A 237 24.11 2.29 0.04
CA SER A 237 25.47 2.33 -0.53
C SER A 237 25.50 2.41 -2.07
N GLU A 238 24.46 1.95 -2.76
CA GLU A 238 24.46 1.78 -4.22
C GLU A 238 23.08 1.99 -4.85
N VAL A 239 23.05 2.33 -6.14
CA VAL A 239 21.86 2.28 -6.99
C VAL A 239 22.20 1.42 -8.21
N SER A 240 21.36 0.45 -8.56
CA SER A 240 21.64 -0.47 -9.66
C SER A 240 21.68 0.25 -11.01
N GLU A 241 22.74 0.01 -11.77
CA GLU A 241 22.90 0.47 -13.15
C GLU A 241 22.36 -0.52 -14.19
N ASP A 242 21.79 -1.65 -13.74
CA ASP A 242 21.19 -2.64 -14.63
C ASP A 242 20.01 -2.04 -15.40
N ALA A 243 20.12 -2.01 -16.73
CA ALA A 243 19.11 -1.46 -17.61
C ALA A 243 17.71 -2.08 -17.40
N ARG A 244 17.62 -3.30 -16.87
CA ARG A 244 16.36 -4.00 -16.56
C ARG A 244 15.63 -3.44 -15.34
N MET A 245 16.34 -2.72 -14.48
CA MET A 245 15.83 -2.20 -13.20
C MET A 245 15.63 -0.68 -13.24
N LYS A 246 16.01 -0.01 -14.35
CA LYS A 246 15.92 1.45 -14.53
C LYS A 246 14.48 1.93 -14.70
N CYS A 247 13.71 1.86 -13.61
CA CYS A 247 12.38 2.41 -13.51
C CYS A 247 12.19 3.17 -12.21
N ASP A 248 11.29 4.13 -12.27
CA ASP A 248 10.60 4.67 -11.13
C ASP A 248 9.24 3.99 -11.00
N VAL A 249 8.94 3.40 -9.85
CA VAL A 249 7.67 2.71 -9.57
C VAL A 249 6.95 3.41 -8.44
N ALA A 250 5.62 3.38 -8.43
CA ALA A 250 4.83 4.01 -7.37
C ALA A 250 5.21 3.52 -5.95
N LEU A 251 5.71 2.28 -5.83
CA LEU A 251 6.17 1.72 -4.56
C LEU A 251 7.45 2.38 -4.01
N ASN A 252 8.19 3.16 -4.82
CA ASN A 252 9.38 3.88 -4.35
C ASN A 252 9.09 4.84 -3.18
N ILE A 253 7.85 5.30 -3.07
CA ILE A 253 7.36 6.10 -1.94
C ILE A 253 7.56 5.37 -0.59
N ARG A 254 7.50 4.04 -0.57
CA ARG A 254 7.74 3.25 0.64
C ARG A 254 9.13 3.52 1.22
N ALA A 255 10.15 3.78 0.40
CA ALA A 255 11.51 4.03 0.87
C ALA A 255 11.64 5.34 1.67
N ILE A 256 10.79 6.33 1.42
CA ILE A 256 10.85 7.65 2.05
C ILE A 256 9.70 7.91 3.04
N GLN A 257 8.90 6.90 3.35
CA GLN A 257 7.74 7.03 4.21
C GLN A 257 8.02 7.70 5.58
N PRO A 258 9.11 7.37 6.31
CA PRO A 258 9.47 8.07 7.55
C PRO A 258 9.77 9.57 7.35
N VAL A 259 10.34 9.92 6.19
CA VAL A 259 10.67 11.31 5.82
C VAL A 259 9.39 12.08 5.52
N LEU A 260 8.44 11.49 4.78
CA LEU A 260 7.14 12.10 4.49
C LEU A 260 6.37 12.42 5.77
N LEU A 261 6.37 11.49 6.74
CA LEU A 261 5.70 11.73 8.01
C LEU A 261 6.38 12.85 8.82
N SER A 262 7.71 12.89 8.78
CA SER A 262 8.50 13.94 9.42
C SER A 262 8.31 15.31 8.80
N TRP A 263 8.17 15.37 7.49
CA TRP A 263 7.83 16.60 6.77
C TRP A 263 6.40 17.05 7.06
N GLN A 264 5.45 16.11 7.07
CA GLN A 264 4.04 16.40 7.35
C GLN A 264 3.86 17.08 8.72
N TYR A 265 4.49 16.54 9.77
CA TYR A 265 4.35 17.03 11.14
C TYR A 265 5.41 18.08 11.53
N GLY A 266 6.09 18.69 10.56
CA GLY A 266 6.97 19.85 10.79
C GLY A 266 8.30 19.55 11.46
N ARG A 267 8.63 18.27 11.75
CA ARG A 267 9.95 17.86 12.25
C ARG A 267 11.03 18.19 11.23
N LEU A 268 10.80 17.82 9.97
CA LEU A 268 11.67 18.18 8.87
C LEU A 268 11.19 19.52 8.31
N ALA A 269 11.65 20.62 8.90
CA ALA A 269 11.38 21.96 8.40
C ALA A 269 12.12 22.17 7.07
N ASP A 270 11.39 22.14 5.97
CA ASP A 270 11.93 22.27 4.61
C ASP A 270 10.95 23.01 3.68
N GLU A 271 10.20 23.97 4.23
CA GLU A 271 9.26 24.75 3.42
C GLU A 271 10.01 25.58 2.38
N GLY A 272 9.72 25.32 1.10
CA GLY A 272 10.48 25.87 -0.02
C GLY A 272 11.95 25.43 -0.06
N GLY A 273 12.31 24.37 0.67
CA GLY A 273 13.64 23.80 0.72
C GLY A 273 13.88 22.70 -0.31
N GLU A 274 15.03 22.03 -0.21
CA GLU A 274 15.51 21.12 -1.24
C GLU A 274 14.65 19.84 -1.36
N PHE A 275 14.20 19.28 -0.25
CA PHE A 275 13.35 18.09 -0.25
C PHE A 275 11.96 18.41 -0.82
N GLU A 276 11.34 19.53 -0.45
CA GLU A 276 10.06 19.96 -1.02
C GLU A 276 10.16 20.18 -2.53
N GLU A 277 11.17 20.91 -3.01
CA GLU A 277 11.39 21.12 -4.44
C GLU A 277 11.66 19.79 -5.17
N ARG A 278 12.40 18.87 -4.54
CA ARG A 278 12.63 17.53 -5.08
C ARG A 278 11.32 16.74 -5.20
N MET A 279 10.45 16.81 -4.21
CA MET A 279 9.14 16.16 -4.21
C MET A 279 8.21 16.73 -5.29
N LYS A 280 8.12 18.06 -5.43
CA LYS A 280 7.35 18.70 -6.50
C LYS A 280 7.83 18.25 -7.87
N ASN A 281 9.13 18.34 -8.13
CA ASN A 281 9.73 17.93 -9.41
C ASN A 281 9.53 16.44 -9.69
N TRP A 282 9.55 15.60 -8.66
CA TRP A 282 9.27 14.18 -8.81
C TRP A 282 7.83 13.88 -9.17
N MET A 283 6.88 14.47 -8.43
CA MET A 283 5.45 14.29 -8.70
C MET A 283 5.05 14.83 -10.08
N SER A 284 5.69 15.92 -10.56
CA SER A 284 5.47 16.47 -11.90
C SER A 284 5.69 15.45 -13.01
N ASN A 285 6.67 14.55 -12.89
CA ASN A 285 6.90 13.50 -13.90
C ASN A 285 5.74 12.49 -13.98
N TRP A 286 5.17 12.12 -12.83
CA TRP A 286 3.99 11.27 -12.78
C TRP A 286 2.76 11.97 -13.35
N ILE A 287 2.65 13.28 -13.11
CA ILE A 287 1.54 14.09 -13.62
C ILE A 287 1.59 14.22 -15.14
N GLU A 288 2.76 14.61 -15.66
CA GLU A 288 3.01 14.71 -17.10
C GLU A 288 2.79 13.36 -17.79
N SER A 289 3.27 12.26 -17.20
CA SER A 289 3.01 10.94 -17.78
C SER A 289 1.53 10.55 -17.74
N ALA A 290 0.79 10.99 -16.73
CA ALA A 290 -0.64 10.73 -16.66
C ALA A 290 -1.40 11.51 -17.74
N SER A 291 -0.98 12.72 -18.11
CA SER A 291 -1.67 13.56 -19.11
C SER A 291 -1.49 13.10 -20.56
N THR A 292 -0.61 12.14 -20.85
CA THR A 292 -0.45 11.59 -22.21
C THR A 292 -1.07 10.20 -22.37
N SER A 293 -1.24 9.78 -23.63
CA SER A 293 -1.64 8.42 -24.02
C SER A 293 -0.44 7.54 -24.42
N ASP A 294 0.77 7.93 -24.01
CA ASP A 294 2.01 7.26 -24.38
C ASP A 294 2.01 5.77 -24.00
N CYS A 295 2.66 4.95 -24.83
CA CYS A 295 2.71 3.50 -24.72
C CYS A 295 1.32 2.82 -24.54
N GLY A 296 0.26 3.39 -25.11
CA GLY A 296 -1.09 2.77 -25.14
C GLY A 296 -1.83 2.82 -23.81
N LYS A 297 -1.42 3.72 -22.92
CA LYS A 297 -2.14 4.04 -21.68
C LYS A 297 -3.32 4.95 -21.98
N PRO A 298 -4.50 4.77 -21.38
CA PRO A 298 -5.54 5.78 -21.45
C PRO A 298 -5.03 7.11 -20.88
N MET A 299 -5.44 8.21 -21.50
CA MET A 299 -5.15 9.54 -20.98
C MET A 299 -5.68 9.65 -19.54
N HIS A 300 -4.99 10.39 -18.70
CA HIS A 300 -5.30 10.62 -17.28
C HIS A 300 -5.13 9.43 -16.33
N VAL A 301 -4.77 8.25 -16.84
CA VAL A 301 -4.38 7.12 -15.98
C VAL A 301 -2.94 7.31 -15.51
N ILE A 302 -2.69 7.15 -14.21
CA ILE A 302 -1.34 7.08 -13.65
C ILE A 302 -0.76 5.69 -13.94
N PRO A 303 0.39 5.56 -14.64
CA PRO A 303 0.98 4.26 -14.94
C PRO A 303 1.53 3.57 -13.69
N SER A 304 1.87 2.28 -13.80
CA SER A 304 2.58 1.55 -12.74
C SER A 304 4.03 2.01 -12.54
N ALA A 305 4.67 2.46 -13.62
CA ALA A 305 6.07 2.83 -13.63
C ALA A 305 6.40 3.83 -14.75
N LEU A 306 7.52 4.53 -14.57
CA LEU A 306 8.18 5.37 -15.56
C LEU A 306 9.60 4.87 -15.81
N ARG A 307 10.03 4.79 -17.07
CA ARG A 307 11.40 4.36 -17.44
C ARG A 307 12.42 5.46 -17.20
N TYR A 308 13.50 5.15 -16.48
CA TYR A 308 14.64 6.05 -16.35
C TYR A 308 15.65 5.86 -17.50
N PRO A 309 16.17 6.92 -18.15
CA PRO A 309 15.87 8.35 -17.94
C PRO A 309 14.76 8.93 -18.84
N SER A 310 14.15 8.15 -19.72
CA SER A 310 13.18 8.69 -20.71
C SER A 310 11.89 9.30 -20.13
N SER A 311 11.52 8.92 -18.91
CA SER A 311 10.23 9.18 -18.28
C SER A 311 9.00 8.62 -19.03
N SER A 312 9.20 7.70 -19.98
CA SER A 312 8.08 7.04 -20.70
C SER A 312 7.36 6.01 -19.81
N PRO A 313 6.03 5.84 -19.93
CA PRO A 313 5.29 4.82 -19.21
C PRO A 313 5.82 3.39 -19.39
N GLY A 314 5.65 2.57 -18.35
CA GLY A 314 6.04 1.16 -18.32
C GLY A 314 7.48 0.96 -17.86
N GLY A 315 8.08 -0.18 -18.21
CA GLY A 315 9.46 -0.47 -17.86
C GLY A 315 10.32 -0.95 -19.04
N PRO A 316 11.59 -1.28 -18.77
CA PRO A 316 12.58 -1.55 -19.80
C PRO A 316 12.39 -2.93 -20.45
N ILE A 317 11.69 -3.85 -19.78
CA ILE A 317 11.45 -5.21 -20.30
C ILE A 317 10.09 -5.30 -20.99
N THR A 318 9.05 -4.77 -20.36
CA THR A 318 7.70 -4.73 -20.92
C THR A 318 7.31 -3.28 -21.22
N ASN A 319 6.88 -3.03 -22.45
CA ASN A 319 6.29 -1.74 -22.83
C ASN A 319 4.92 -1.49 -22.18
N GLY A 320 4.42 -2.42 -21.36
CA GLY A 320 3.12 -2.31 -20.70
C GLY A 320 3.14 -1.31 -19.56
N TRP A 321 2.31 -0.28 -19.63
CA TRP A 321 2.14 0.72 -18.57
C TRP A 321 1.48 0.14 -17.31
N GLN A 322 0.77 -0.99 -17.44
CA GLN A 322 0.06 -1.70 -16.38
C GLN A 322 0.91 -2.80 -15.71
N ASN A 323 1.86 -3.38 -16.45
CA ASN A 323 2.81 -4.34 -15.93
C ASN A 323 4.19 -3.96 -16.48
N PRO A 324 5.04 -3.31 -15.67
CA PRO A 324 6.23 -2.65 -16.18
C PRO A 324 7.44 -3.59 -16.26
N GLY A 325 7.38 -4.80 -15.69
CA GLY A 325 8.48 -5.76 -15.77
C GLY A 325 9.78 -5.25 -15.14
N CYS A 326 9.71 -4.26 -14.25
CA CYS A 326 10.84 -3.62 -13.56
C CYS A 326 11.39 -4.44 -12.40
N LYS A 327 10.86 -5.65 -12.19
CA LYS A 327 11.38 -6.65 -11.27
C LYS A 327 11.81 -7.87 -12.08
N TYR A 328 13.10 -8.18 -12.03
CA TYR A 328 13.66 -9.34 -12.72
C TYR A 328 14.28 -10.29 -11.70
N VAL A 329 13.51 -11.32 -11.31
CA VAL A 329 14.00 -12.39 -10.43
C VAL A 329 14.25 -13.63 -11.29
N CYS A 330 15.51 -14.05 -11.37
CA CYS A 330 15.86 -15.35 -11.91
C CYS A 330 16.07 -16.32 -10.76
N LEU A 331 15.26 -17.37 -10.74
CA LEU A 331 15.40 -18.49 -9.83
C LEU A 331 16.09 -19.61 -10.59
N GLU A 332 17.29 -20.00 -10.17
CA GLU A 332 17.87 -21.25 -10.63
C GLU A 332 17.37 -22.38 -9.75
N THR A 333 16.68 -23.34 -10.35
CA THR A 333 16.22 -24.55 -9.65
C THR A 333 16.74 -25.79 -10.37
N GLU A 334 17.13 -26.82 -9.60
CA GLU A 334 17.53 -28.12 -10.15
C GLU A 334 16.43 -28.79 -10.98
N ARG A 335 15.15 -28.43 -10.75
CA ARG A 335 13.99 -29.07 -11.37
C ARG A 335 13.52 -28.41 -12.67
N PHE A 336 13.71 -27.10 -12.80
CA PHE A 336 13.19 -26.34 -13.94
C PHE A 336 14.28 -25.51 -14.67
N GLY A 337 15.54 -25.61 -14.26
CA GLY A 337 16.62 -24.75 -14.77
C GLY A 337 16.50 -23.32 -14.24
N LYS A 338 17.07 -22.36 -14.98
CA LYS A 338 16.94 -20.92 -14.71
C LYS A 338 15.54 -20.45 -15.12
N LEU A 339 14.66 -20.34 -14.13
CA LEU A 339 13.32 -19.78 -14.27
C LEU A 339 13.41 -18.27 -14.01
N CYS A 340 13.47 -17.48 -15.09
CA CYS A 340 13.31 -16.04 -15.00
C CYS A 340 11.85 -15.74 -15.31
N GLU A 341 11.05 -15.48 -14.29
CA GLU A 341 9.64 -15.14 -14.48
C GLU A 341 9.36 -13.71 -14.04
N HIS A 342 8.58 -13.02 -14.87
CA HIS A 342 7.85 -11.82 -14.47
C HIS A 342 6.72 -12.23 -13.56
N HIS A 343 6.95 -12.25 -12.25
CA HIS A 343 5.85 -12.37 -11.30
C HIS A 343 4.92 -11.15 -11.48
N ARG A 344 3.60 -11.36 -11.38
CA ARG A 344 2.69 -10.25 -11.04
C ARG A 344 3.14 -9.75 -9.68
N ASP A 345 3.95 -8.71 -9.70
CA ASP A 345 4.68 -8.18 -8.56
C ASP A 345 3.91 -7.01 -7.92
N ALA A 346 4.42 -6.52 -6.80
CA ALA A 346 3.90 -5.33 -6.13
C ALA A 346 3.99 -4.05 -6.98
N PHE A 347 4.64 -4.11 -8.15
CA PHE A 347 4.76 -2.99 -9.08
C PHE A 347 3.65 -3.02 -10.16
N THR A 348 2.95 -4.13 -10.36
CA THR A 348 1.83 -4.19 -11.31
C THR A 348 0.68 -3.27 -10.92
N TRP A 349 0.11 -2.58 -11.88
CA TRP A 349 -1.01 -1.67 -11.67
C TRP A 349 -2.28 -2.44 -11.21
N PRO A 350 -3.11 -1.88 -10.31
CA PRO A 350 -2.99 -0.57 -9.65
C PRO A 350 -2.26 -0.67 -8.30
N SER A 351 -1.38 -1.66 -8.10
CA SER A 351 -0.60 -1.77 -6.87
C SER A 351 0.20 -0.49 -6.64
N ALA A 352 0.31 -0.08 -5.38
CA ALA A 352 0.98 1.14 -4.94
C ALA A 352 0.46 2.48 -5.53
N ILE A 353 -0.63 2.51 -6.31
CA ILE A 353 -1.25 3.78 -6.73
C ILE A 353 -1.84 4.54 -5.53
N LYS A 354 -2.38 3.83 -4.53
CA LYS A 354 -2.87 4.42 -3.29
C LYS A 354 -1.80 5.25 -2.55
N PRO A 355 -0.62 4.70 -2.20
CA PRO A 355 0.40 5.50 -1.52
C PRO A 355 0.91 6.67 -2.38
N LEU A 356 0.92 6.54 -3.71
CA LEU A 356 1.23 7.64 -4.63
C LEU A 356 0.18 8.75 -4.58
N SER A 357 -1.11 8.42 -4.62
CA SER A 357 -2.19 9.41 -4.53
C SER A 357 -2.23 10.11 -3.17
N GLU A 358 -2.05 9.39 -2.07
CA GLU A 358 -1.96 9.96 -0.73
C GLU A 358 -0.72 10.88 -0.58
N THR A 359 0.40 10.52 -1.22
CA THR A 359 1.61 11.36 -1.25
C THR A 359 1.43 12.61 -2.11
N MET A 360 0.78 12.50 -3.27
CA MET A 360 0.44 13.66 -4.11
C MET A 360 -0.43 14.67 -3.34
N ALA A 361 -1.41 14.19 -2.57
CA ALA A 361 -2.23 15.04 -1.71
C ALA A 361 -1.40 15.72 -0.60
N LEU A 362 -0.47 14.99 0.03
CA LEU A 362 0.44 15.57 1.02
C LEU A 362 1.36 16.63 0.42
N VAL A 363 1.95 16.37 -0.76
CA VAL A 363 2.82 17.33 -1.45
C VAL A 363 2.03 18.59 -1.78
N ALA A 364 0.85 18.46 -2.41
CA ALA A 364 0.00 19.60 -2.73
C ALA A 364 -0.33 20.44 -1.50
N PHE A 365 -0.63 19.78 -0.38
CA PHE A 365 -0.93 20.43 0.89
C PHE A 365 0.28 21.18 1.45
N LYS A 366 1.41 20.49 1.63
CA LYS A 366 2.61 21.04 2.28
C LYS A 366 3.28 22.12 1.45
N SER A 367 3.40 21.91 0.14
CA SER A 367 4.09 22.84 -0.76
C SER A 367 3.16 23.90 -1.36
N ARG A 368 1.87 23.89 -1.03
CA ARG A 368 0.85 24.79 -1.62
C ARG A 368 0.86 24.74 -3.15
N TRP A 369 1.12 23.57 -3.73
CA TRP A 369 1.24 23.37 -5.18
C TRP A 369 0.11 22.48 -5.70
N CYS A 370 -0.85 23.11 -6.36
CA CYS A 370 -2.05 22.44 -6.87
C CYS A 370 -1.81 21.47 -8.03
N GLY A 371 -0.66 21.53 -8.70
CA GLY A 371 -0.30 20.58 -9.75
C GLY A 371 -0.37 19.12 -9.27
N GLY A 372 -0.01 18.86 -8.01
CA GLY A 372 -0.11 17.55 -7.35
C GLY A 372 -1.50 16.89 -7.45
N LEU A 373 -2.57 17.69 -7.48
CA LEU A 373 -3.95 17.19 -7.52
C LEU A 373 -4.49 16.99 -8.93
N ARG A 374 -3.84 17.56 -9.95
CA ARG A 374 -4.31 17.52 -11.34
C ARG A 374 -4.51 16.09 -11.85
N SER A 375 -3.55 15.21 -11.64
CA SER A 375 -3.70 13.82 -12.10
C SER A 375 -4.77 13.05 -11.36
N LEU A 376 -4.98 13.35 -10.08
CA LEU A 376 -6.07 12.73 -9.31
C LEU A 376 -7.42 13.14 -9.89
N LEU A 377 -7.54 14.40 -10.30
CA LEU A 377 -8.74 14.93 -10.91
C LEU A 377 -9.02 14.36 -12.27
N ASN A 378 -8.04 14.43 -13.15
CA ASN A 378 -8.21 13.98 -14.50
C ASN A 378 -8.56 12.48 -14.50
N ALA A 379 -8.00 11.69 -13.58
CA ALA A 379 -8.36 10.28 -13.39
C ALA A 379 -9.81 10.09 -12.91
N VAL A 380 -10.36 11.01 -12.10
CA VAL A 380 -11.77 11.01 -11.70
C VAL A 380 -12.67 11.40 -12.87
N SER A 381 -12.36 12.48 -13.59
CA SER A 381 -13.13 12.96 -14.74
C SER A 381 -13.22 11.91 -15.85
N LEU A 382 -12.09 11.28 -16.20
CA LEU A 382 -12.07 10.14 -17.13
C LEU A 382 -13.06 9.06 -16.69
N ASN A 383 -13.12 8.73 -15.41
CA ASN A 383 -14.02 7.70 -14.92
C ASN A 383 -15.50 8.10 -14.99
N GLU A 384 -15.84 9.39 -14.85
CA GLU A 384 -17.19 9.90 -15.08
C GLU A 384 -17.58 9.84 -16.56
N GLU A 385 -16.68 10.25 -17.45
CA GLU A 385 -16.87 10.15 -18.90
C GLU A 385 -17.10 8.69 -19.32
N LEU A 386 -16.22 7.80 -18.86
CA LEU A 386 -16.33 6.37 -19.11
C LEU A 386 -17.69 5.84 -18.63
N LYS A 387 -18.16 6.22 -17.43
CA LYS A 387 -19.50 5.83 -16.93
C LYS A 387 -20.63 6.25 -17.87
N VAL A 388 -20.59 7.46 -18.41
CA VAL A 388 -21.64 8.01 -19.30
C VAL A 388 -21.68 7.28 -20.65
N GLU A 389 -20.54 6.86 -21.18
CA GLU A 389 -20.48 6.19 -22.50
C GLU A 389 -20.98 4.73 -22.49
N ASN A 390 -21.20 4.13 -21.31
CA ASN A 390 -21.54 2.71 -21.17
C ASN A 390 -22.67 2.48 -20.14
N ASP A 391 -23.86 3.06 -20.41
CA ASP A 391 -25.07 2.99 -19.56
C ASP A 391 -25.60 1.55 -19.30
N ASP A 392 -25.11 0.54 -20.04
CA ASP A 392 -25.47 -0.88 -19.90
C ASP A 392 -24.51 -1.70 -19.02
N TRP A 393 -23.52 -1.08 -18.37
CA TRP A 393 -22.58 -1.78 -17.49
C TRP A 393 -23.25 -2.26 -16.20
N ASP A 394 -23.52 -3.56 -16.10
CA ASP A 394 -24.23 -4.22 -14.99
C ASP A 394 -23.37 -4.48 -13.73
N GLY A 395 -22.10 -4.07 -13.74
CA GLY A 395 -21.14 -4.38 -12.67
C GLY A 395 -20.57 -5.80 -12.75
N SER A 396 -20.71 -6.50 -13.89
CA SER A 396 -20.21 -7.85 -14.07
C SER A 396 -18.68 -7.97 -13.91
N SER A 397 -18.24 -9.18 -13.60
CA SER A 397 -16.84 -9.55 -13.37
C SER A 397 -15.96 -9.53 -14.62
N ASP A 398 -16.53 -9.27 -15.80
CA ASP A 398 -15.79 -9.17 -17.05
C ASP A 398 -15.30 -7.73 -17.25
N LEU A 399 -14.15 -7.42 -16.64
CA LEU A 399 -13.55 -6.09 -16.66
C LEU A 399 -12.90 -5.75 -18.01
N GLY A 400 -13.25 -6.44 -19.10
CA GLY A 400 -12.56 -6.29 -20.39
C GLY A 400 -11.10 -6.75 -20.37
N ALA A 401 -10.38 -6.45 -21.47
CA ALA A 401 -8.97 -6.80 -21.62
C ALA A 401 -8.07 -5.97 -20.69
N GLU A 402 -7.02 -6.57 -20.14
CA GLU A 402 -6.08 -5.88 -19.26
C GLU A 402 -5.46 -4.64 -19.94
N GLY A 403 -5.70 -3.47 -19.34
CA GLY A 403 -5.28 -2.17 -19.87
C GLY A 403 -6.32 -1.44 -20.73
N SER A 404 -7.52 -2.01 -20.96
CA SER A 404 -8.63 -1.28 -21.61
C SER A 404 -9.31 -0.29 -20.66
N ASP A 405 -10.11 0.62 -21.21
CA ASP A 405 -10.86 1.62 -20.43
C ASP A 405 -11.83 0.97 -19.42
N ASP A 406 -12.52 -0.08 -19.85
CA ASP A 406 -13.39 -0.90 -19.00
C ASP A 406 -12.63 -1.56 -17.83
N TRP A 407 -11.39 -1.98 -18.08
CA TRP A 407 -10.52 -2.57 -17.06
C TRP A 407 -10.03 -1.53 -16.05
N VAL A 408 -9.68 -0.34 -16.55
CA VAL A 408 -9.25 0.80 -15.74
C VAL A 408 -10.39 1.27 -14.84
N ARG A 409 -11.58 1.45 -15.39
CA ARG A 409 -12.80 1.88 -14.68
C ARG A 409 -13.07 1.05 -13.44
N GLY A 410 -12.98 -0.28 -13.56
CA GLY A 410 -13.22 -1.21 -12.44
C GLY A 410 -12.14 -1.25 -11.35
N ARG A 411 -10.96 -0.65 -11.57
CA ARG A 411 -9.77 -0.87 -10.72
C ARG A 411 -9.01 0.37 -10.24
N ASN A 412 -9.05 1.49 -10.98
CA ASN A 412 -8.27 2.69 -10.66
C ASN A 412 -8.89 3.54 -9.55
N LEU A 413 -10.20 3.71 -9.63
CA LEU A 413 -10.92 4.77 -8.93
C LEU A 413 -10.65 4.73 -7.42
N LYS A 414 -10.79 3.55 -6.80
CA LYS A 414 -10.60 3.41 -5.35
C LYS A 414 -9.22 3.90 -4.87
N SER A 415 -8.14 3.58 -5.58
CA SER A 415 -6.78 3.95 -5.16
C SER A 415 -6.52 5.46 -5.32
N VAL A 416 -7.07 6.10 -6.35
CA VAL A 416 -6.97 7.55 -6.55
C VAL A 416 -7.84 8.29 -5.54
N MET A 417 -9.06 7.79 -5.30
CA MET A 417 -10.00 8.38 -4.35
C MET A 417 -9.45 8.44 -2.92
N ASP A 418 -8.67 7.43 -2.52
CA ASP A 418 -8.01 7.43 -1.21
C ASP A 418 -7.14 8.70 -0.99
N GLY A 419 -6.45 9.19 -2.03
CA GLY A 419 -5.68 10.45 -1.98
C GLY A 419 -6.57 11.71 -1.89
N ILE A 420 -7.68 11.74 -2.62
CA ILE A 420 -8.65 12.86 -2.56
C ILE A 420 -9.30 12.94 -1.17
N VAL A 421 -9.63 11.79 -0.57
CA VAL A 421 -10.11 11.73 0.81
C VAL A 421 -9.08 12.37 1.76
N LYS A 422 -7.79 12.02 1.63
CA LYS A 422 -6.73 12.64 2.44
C LYS A 422 -6.63 14.15 2.22
N TRP A 423 -6.67 14.62 0.98
CA TRP A 423 -6.69 16.06 0.64
C TRP A 423 -7.80 16.80 1.39
N LYS A 424 -9.03 16.28 1.38
CA LYS A 424 -10.17 16.92 2.04
C LYS A 424 -9.98 17.04 3.56
N PHE A 425 -9.44 16.00 4.20
CA PHE A 425 -9.15 16.05 5.64
C PHE A 425 -7.96 16.95 5.98
N LEU A 426 -6.94 17.02 5.11
CA LEU A 426 -5.81 17.93 5.28
C LEU A 426 -6.23 19.40 5.16
N THR A 427 -7.14 19.71 4.25
CA THR A 427 -7.61 21.09 3.97
C THR A 427 -8.82 21.54 4.76
N ASP A 428 -9.32 20.67 5.64
CA ASP A 428 -10.54 20.84 6.42
C ASP A 428 -11.80 21.15 5.60
N GLY A 429 -12.04 20.36 4.57
CA GLY A 429 -13.32 20.38 3.87
C GLY A 429 -13.34 21.26 2.64
N ALA A 430 -12.19 21.45 1.97
CA ALA A 430 -12.19 21.91 0.59
C ALA A 430 -13.28 21.14 -0.18
N THR A 431 -14.18 21.89 -0.83
CA THR A 431 -15.29 21.36 -1.64
C THR A 431 -14.82 20.93 -3.02
N ASP A 432 -13.56 21.24 -3.33
CA ASP A 432 -12.81 20.63 -4.39
C ASP A 432 -13.04 19.11 -4.35
N PHE A 433 -13.72 18.61 -5.37
CA PHE A 433 -13.83 17.18 -5.70
C PHE A 433 -14.86 16.39 -4.89
N ASP A 434 -15.87 17.06 -4.33
CA ASP A 434 -16.98 16.42 -3.62
C ASP A 434 -17.69 15.37 -4.45
N ASP A 435 -18.00 15.63 -5.72
CA ASP A 435 -18.73 14.68 -6.59
C ASP A 435 -18.02 13.32 -6.76
N ALA A 436 -16.71 13.28 -6.54
CA ALA A 436 -15.87 12.09 -6.69
C ALA A 436 -15.97 11.08 -5.53
N LEU A 437 -16.41 11.51 -4.33
CA LEU A 437 -16.22 10.79 -3.06
C LEU A 437 -17.20 9.64 -2.75
N THR A 438 -17.92 9.14 -3.76
CA THR A 438 -19.01 8.16 -3.59
C THR A 438 -18.57 6.73 -3.21
N THR A 439 -17.28 6.39 -3.35
CA THR A 439 -16.77 4.99 -3.27
C THR A 439 -15.99 4.64 -1.99
N SER A 440 -15.96 5.55 -1.00
CA SER A 440 -15.22 5.37 0.25
C SER A 440 -15.80 4.28 1.16
N ASP A 441 -15.00 3.78 2.11
CA ASP A 441 -15.50 2.84 3.12
C ASP A 441 -16.51 3.47 4.09
N ILE A 442 -17.29 2.64 4.78
CA ILE A 442 -18.43 3.09 5.59
C ILE A 442 -18.06 4.09 6.69
N TYR A 443 -16.91 3.92 7.35
CA TYR A 443 -16.49 4.83 8.41
C TYR A 443 -15.98 6.14 7.83
N THR A 444 -15.23 6.09 6.73
CA THR A 444 -14.80 7.28 5.99
C THR A 444 -16.02 8.09 5.51
N LYS A 445 -17.05 7.43 4.96
CA LYS A 445 -18.32 8.08 4.58
C LYS A 445 -19.02 8.73 5.77
N PHE A 446 -19.05 8.04 6.91
CA PHE A 446 -19.63 8.58 8.14
C PHE A 446 -18.90 9.86 8.59
N LEU A 447 -17.56 9.86 8.63
CA LEU A 447 -16.79 11.06 8.99
C LEU A 447 -16.95 12.20 7.98
N LEU A 448 -16.99 11.91 6.68
CA LEU A 448 -17.25 12.93 5.65
C LEU A 448 -18.60 13.63 5.91
N LYS A 449 -19.62 12.86 6.28
CA LYS A 449 -20.95 13.41 6.58
C LYS A 449 -20.97 14.18 7.89
N SER A 450 -20.35 13.65 8.94
CA SER A 450 -20.36 14.29 10.25
C SER A 450 -19.50 15.56 10.31
N ASN A 451 -18.40 15.60 9.56
CA ASN A 451 -17.50 16.73 9.47
C ASN A 451 -18.04 17.83 8.53
N TYR A 452 -18.48 17.44 7.33
CA TYR A 452 -18.71 18.37 6.22
C TYR A 452 -20.14 18.34 5.65
N GLY A 453 -21.03 17.48 6.18
CA GLY A 453 -22.39 17.32 5.67
C GLY A 453 -22.50 16.56 4.33
N TYR A 454 -21.41 15.90 3.90
CA TYR A 454 -21.31 15.22 2.61
C TYR A 454 -21.33 13.69 2.73
N GLY A 455 -21.99 13.00 1.80
CA GLY A 455 -21.97 11.54 1.68
C GLY A 455 -23.16 10.82 2.32
N ASP A 456 -23.27 9.52 2.04
CA ASP A 456 -24.36 8.63 2.45
C ASP A 456 -24.07 7.85 3.75
N GLY A 457 -22.91 8.08 4.37
CA GLY A 457 -22.50 7.36 5.58
C GLY A 457 -23.45 7.60 6.76
N ASP A 458 -23.71 6.54 7.51
CA ASP A 458 -24.44 6.63 8.77
C ASP A 458 -23.72 5.82 9.86
N TRP A 459 -24.09 6.11 11.10
CA TRP A 459 -23.51 5.43 12.23
C TRP A 459 -23.96 3.96 12.33
N GLU A 460 -25.18 3.64 11.90
CA GLU A 460 -25.69 2.26 11.89
C GLU A 460 -24.82 1.32 11.04
N GLY A 461 -24.37 1.76 9.88
CA GLY A 461 -23.42 1.03 9.05
C GLY A 461 -22.08 0.79 9.75
N VAL A 462 -21.62 1.75 10.56
CA VAL A 462 -20.41 1.59 11.39
C VAL A 462 -20.65 0.57 12.50
N LYS A 463 -21.79 0.63 13.22
CA LYS A 463 -22.17 -0.37 14.24
C LYS A 463 -22.17 -1.78 13.68
N SER A 464 -22.85 -1.98 12.54
CA SER A 464 -22.93 -3.28 11.85
C SER A 464 -21.54 -3.81 11.44
N SER A 465 -20.65 -2.91 11.01
CA SER A 465 -19.28 -3.27 10.69
C SER A 465 -18.47 -3.67 11.93
N LEU A 466 -18.66 -2.98 13.07
CA LEU A 466 -18.03 -3.34 14.34
C LEU A 466 -18.53 -4.69 14.87
N GLU A 467 -19.82 -5.00 14.75
CA GLU A 467 -20.36 -6.32 15.09
C GLU A 467 -19.72 -7.43 14.24
N THR A 468 -19.54 -7.16 12.95
CA THR A 468 -18.88 -8.10 12.02
C THR A 468 -17.44 -8.34 12.45
N VAL A 469 -16.73 -7.28 12.86
CA VAL A 469 -15.37 -7.36 13.40
C VAL A 469 -15.32 -8.16 14.73
N GLY A 470 -16.23 -7.89 15.66
CA GLY A 470 -16.34 -8.61 16.94
C GLY A 470 -16.53 -10.11 16.74
N LYS A 471 -17.51 -10.50 15.91
CA LYS A 471 -17.75 -11.91 15.53
C LYS A 471 -16.53 -12.55 14.86
N GLY A 472 -15.79 -11.77 14.09
CA GLY A 472 -14.64 -12.26 13.35
C GLY A 472 -13.46 -12.68 14.22
N PHE A 473 -13.24 -11.98 15.34
CA PHE A 473 -12.23 -12.32 16.34
C PHE A 473 -12.69 -13.37 17.37
N ALA A 474 -13.92 -13.85 17.30
CA ALA A 474 -14.46 -14.84 18.24
C ALA A 474 -13.99 -16.28 17.94
N TRP A 475 -13.13 -16.48 16.94
CA TRP A 475 -12.74 -17.81 16.45
C TRP A 475 -11.24 -17.93 16.17
N ASN A 476 -10.73 -19.15 16.28
CA ASN A 476 -9.44 -19.58 15.75
C ASN A 476 -8.22 -18.75 16.21
N LYS A 477 -8.13 -18.42 17.51
CA LYS A 477 -6.95 -17.76 18.10
C LYS A 477 -5.63 -18.32 17.59
N ALA A 478 -5.52 -19.65 17.53
CA ALA A 478 -4.33 -20.36 17.07
C ALA A 478 -3.89 -19.97 15.65
N ALA A 479 -4.84 -19.72 14.74
CA ALA A 479 -4.55 -19.32 13.36
C ALA A 479 -3.88 -17.94 13.23
N LEU A 480 -4.00 -17.09 14.24
CA LEU A 480 -3.41 -15.75 14.31
C LEU A 480 -2.18 -15.70 15.24
N THR A 481 -1.87 -16.82 15.89
CA THR A 481 -0.85 -16.95 16.93
C THR A 481 0.02 -18.19 16.70
N SER A 482 -0.21 -19.27 17.45
CA SER A 482 0.64 -20.47 17.51
C SER A 482 0.80 -21.24 16.18
N GLU A 483 -0.14 -21.11 15.25
CA GLU A 483 -0.04 -21.74 13.93
C GLU A 483 0.69 -20.86 12.91
N VAL A 484 0.86 -19.55 13.16
CA VAL A 484 1.51 -18.64 12.21
C VAL A 484 3.01 -18.96 12.11
N ARG A 485 3.48 -19.05 10.87
CA ARG A 485 4.89 -19.33 10.54
C ARG A 485 5.64 -18.12 9.99
N PHE A 486 4.96 -17.26 9.26
CA PHE A 486 5.52 -16.07 8.62
C PHE A 486 4.85 -14.85 9.23
N THR A 487 5.65 -13.96 9.80
CA THR A 487 5.19 -12.82 10.62
C THR A 487 4.46 -11.78 9.76
N ASP A 488 4.88 -11.59 8.50
CA ASP A 488 4.20 -10.84 7.45
C ASP A 488 2.87 -11.49 6.95
N ARG A 489 2.48 -12.64 7.52
CA ARG A 489 1.23 -13.37 7.18
C ARG A 489 0.30 -13.58 8.36
N ALA A 490 0.52 -12.94 9.51
CA ALA A 490 -0.25 -13.17 10.75
C ALA A 490 -1.79 -13.15 10.57
N PHE A 491 -2.32 -12.32 9.68
CA PHE A 491 -3.76 -12.17 9.42
C PHE A 491 -4.24 -12.82 8.10
N LYS A 492 -3.36 -13.52 7.37
CA LYS A 492 -3.72 -14.13 6.07
C LYS A 492 -4.61 -15.35 6.20
N TRP A 493 -4.78 -15.88 7.41
CA TRP A 493 -5.73 -16.96 7.69
C TRP A 493 -7.14 -16.66 7.17
N TYR A 494 -7.65 -15.45 7.41
CA TYR A 494 -8.99 -15.07 6.94
C TYR A 494 -9.15 -15.20 5.42
N LYS A 495 -8.10 -14.82 4.66
CA LYS A 495 -8.07 -14.99 3.21
C LYS A 495 -8.03 -16.47 2.82
N TYR A 496 -7.28 -17.30 3.54
CA TYR A 496 -7.24 -18.75 3.34
C TYR A 496 -8.61 -19.39 3.59
N ALA A 497 -9.24 -19.11 4.74
CA ALA A 497 -10.56 -19.63 5.11
C ALA A 497 -11.63 -19.23 4.09
N SER A 498 -11.64 -17.97 3.65
CA SER A 498 -12.54 -17.47 2.60
C SER A 498 -12.37 -18.22 1.28
N LYS A 499 -11.13 -18.45 0.83
CA LYS A 499 -10.84 -19.24 -0.39
C LYS A 499 -11.23 -20.71 -0.27
N GLN A 500 -11.17 -21.26 0.94
CA GLN A 500 -11.67 -22.62 1.24
C GLN A 500 -13.19 -22.70 1.36
N LYS A 501 -13.90 -21.57 1.25
CA LYS A 501 -15.35 -21.49 1.47
C LYS A 501 -15.75 -22.05 2.84
N HIS A 502 -14.94 -21.78 3.85
CA HIS A 502 -15.35 -22.05 5.23
C HIS A 502 -16.63 -21.24 5.55
N PRO A 503 -17.50 -21.72 6.47
CA PRO A 503 -18.75 -21.05 6.81
C PRO A 503 -18.55 -19.56 7.16
N LYS A 504 -19.20 -18.66 6.41
CA LYS A 504 -19.01 -17.21 6.59
C LYS A 504 -19.57 -16.72 7.93
N GLU A 505 -20.55 -17.42 8.46
CA GLU A 505 -21.16 -17.17 9.77
C GLU A 505 -20.17 -17.36 10.91
N GLU A 506 -19.22 -18.30 10.75
CA GLU A 506 -18.13 -18.56 11.71
C GLU A 506 -16.89 -17.70 11.42
N PHE A 507 -16.71 -17.20 10.19
CA PHE A 507 -15.52 -16.44 9.79
C PHE A 507 -15.83 -15.10 9.09
N PRO A 508 -16.55 -14.17 9.74
CA PRO A 508 -16.89 -12.89 9.12
C PRO A 508 -15.73 -11.88 9.08
N ALA A 509 -14.66 -12.09 9.88
CA ALA A 509 -13.49 -11.20 9.86
C ALA A 509 -12.72 -11.24 8.54
N THR A 510 -12.15 -10.10 8.20
CA THR A 510 -11.20 -9.96 7.10
C THR A 510 -9.89 -9.40 7.63
N SER A 511 -8.86 -9.36 6.79
CA SER A 511 -7.64 -8.61 7.10
C SER A 511 -7.88 -7.11 7.36
N GLY A 512 -9.04 -6.56 6.93
CA GLY A 512 -9.43 -5.17 7.19
C GLY A 512 -10.08 -4.93 8.56
N SER A 513 -10.33 -5.99 9.35
CA SER A 513 -11.00 -5.86 10.66
C SER A 513 -10.19 -5.02 11.65
N ALA A 514 -8.86 -5.18 11.69
CA ALA A 514 -7.98 -4.35 12.52
C ALA A 514 -7.92 -2.89 12.03
N GLU A 515 -8.01 -2.67 10.71
CA GLU A 515 -8.00 -1.33 10.11
C GLU A 515 -9.25 -0.54 10.50
N LEU A 516 -10.44 -1.17 10.51
CA LEU A 516 -11.67 -0.49 10.95
C LEU A 516 -11.58 -0.04 12.41
N LEU A 517 -11.10 -0.92 13.31
CA LEU A 517 -10.94 -0.55 14.72
C LEU A 517 -10.00 0.63 14.88
N TYR A 518 -8.86 0.59 14.16
CA TYR A 518 -7.91 1.70 14.12
C TYR A 518 -8.60 3.01 13.70
N LYS A 519 -9.33 3.02 12.57
CA LYS A 519 -9.99 4.23 12.07
C LYS A 519 -11.00 4.79 13.07
N VAL A 520 -11.89 3.93 13.59
CA VAL A 520 -12.94 4.34 14.55
C VAL A 520 -12.35 4.94 15.81
N VAL A 521 -11.28 4.36 16.36
CA VAL A 521 -10.65 4.83 17.59
C VAL A 521 -9.85 6.10 17.38
N THR A 522 -9.24 6.29 16.20
CA THR A 522 -8.29 7.38 15.94
C THR A 522 -8.87 8.57 15.18
N GLY A 523 -10.00 8.39 14.51
CA GLY A 523 -10.56 9.39 13.59
C GLY A 523 -9.82 9.53 12.26
N ASP A 524 -8.85 8.67 11.97
CA ASP A 524 -8.15 8.66 10.69
C ASP A 524 -9.01 8.05 9.58
N VAL A 525 -8.72 8.43 8.34
CA VAL A 525 -9.28 7.83 7.14
C VAL A 525 -8.19 7.06 6.40
N ASN A 526 -8.55 5.97 5.74
CA ASN A 526 -7.61 5.02 5.14
C ASN A 526 -6.63 4.41 6.16
N SER A 527 -5.40 4.92 6.23
CA SER A 527 -4.35 4.40 7.11
C SER A 527 -3.37 5.52 7.50
N PRO A 528 -2.55 5.33 8.54
CA PRO A 528 -1.58 6.34 8.97
C PRO A 528 -0.30 6.34 8.14
N SER A 529 -0.19 5.44 7.15
CA SER A 529 1.04 5.19 6.43
C SER A 529 1.48 6.36 5.54
N TYR A 530 0.55 7.11 4.97
CA TYR A 530 0.82 8.27 4.12
C TYR A 530 -0.25 9.32 4.38
N ALA A 531 0.15 10.60 4.43
CA ALA A 531 -0.77 11.70 4.75
C ALA A 531 -1.64 11.40 5.98
N SER A 532 -1.03 11.07 7.12
CA SER A 532 -1.80 10.67 8.31
C SER A 532 -2.73 11.82 8.75
N VAL A 533 -4.03 11.57 8.87
CA VAL A 533 -4.98 12.57 9.41
C VAL A 533 -5.61 12.09 10.70
N GLN A 534 -4.88 11.23 11.42
CA GLN A 534 -5.20 10.78 12.77
C GLN A 534 -5.54 11.97 13.66
N ALA A 535 -6.72 11.95 14.27
CA ALA A 535 -7.18 13.01 15.15
C ALA A 535 -6.53 12.91 16.54
N VAL A 536 -6.40 11.68 17.05
CA VAL A 536 -6.10 11.43 18.45
C VAL A 536 -5.34 10.12 18.66
N GLY A 537 -4.39 10.11 19.61
CA GLY A 537 -3.89 8.91 20.30
C GLY A 537 -4.39 8.90 21.75
N TRP A 538 -4.92 7.77 22.22
CA TRP A 538 -5.48 7.62 23.58
C TRP A 538 -4.45 7.00 24.51
N VAL A 539 -3.88 7.79 25.42
CA VAL A 539 -2.89 7.32 26.40
C VAL A 539 -3.61 6.58 27.53
N CYS A 540 -3.78 5.27 27.36
CA CYS A 540 -4.39 4.38 28.34
C CYS A 540 -4.08 2.91 28.05
N GLU A 541 -4.29 2.01 29.02
CA GLU A 541 -4.41 0.57 28.73
C GLU A 541 -5.72 0.30 27.95
N GLY A 542 -5.75 0.69 26.68
CA GLY A 542 -6.92 0.63 25.82
C GLY A 542 -7.22 -0.78 25.32
N GLY A 543 -8.49 -1.03 24.97
CA GLY A 543 -8.91 -2.33 24.43
C GLY A 543 -9.24 -3.40 25.47
N ARG A 544 -9.31 -3.11 26.77
CA ARG A 544 -9.92 -4.02 27.77
C ARG A 544 -11.20 -3.48 28.38
N GLU A 545 -11.24 -2.20 28.71
CA GLU A 545 -12.31 -1.62 29.52
C GLU A 545 -12.71 -0.20 29.08
N PHE A 546 -12.32 0.20 27.87
CA PHE A 546 -12.58 1.51 27.31
C PHE A 546 -12.87 1.38 25.82
N ALA A 547 -14.06 1.82 25.41
CA ALA A 547 -14.44 1.96 24.01
C ALA A 547 -14.53 3.44 23.66
N VAL A 548 -14.10 3.79 22.45
CA VAL A 548 -14.18 5.15 21.95
C VAL A 548 -14.36 5.16 20.43
N ALA A 549 -15.20 6.07 19.95
CA ALA A 549 -15.43 6.28 18.54
C ALA A 549 -15.31 7.77 18.24
N VAL A 550 -14.37 8.14 17.38
CA VAL A 550 -14.26 9.52 16.89
C VAL A 550 -15.41 9.78 15.93
N THR A 551 -16.21 10.80 16.26
CA THR A 551 -17.39 11.21 15.49
C THR A 551 -17.17 12.51 14.74
N LYS A 552 -16.15 13.29 15.10
CA LYS A 552 -15.75 14.50 14.38
C LYS A 552 -14.25 14.71 14.46
N ASN A 553 -13.66 14.98 13.31
CA ASN A 553 -12.23 15.25 13.14
C ASN A 553 -12.10 16.49 12.25
N LEU A 554 -11.98 17.68 12.84
CA LEU A 554 -11.76 18.97 12.18
C LEU A 554 -10.50 19.64 12.75
N VAL A 555 -10.01 20.71 12.12
CA VAL A 555 -8.76 21.38 12.57
C VAL A 555 -8.99 22.26 13.79
N ASP A 556 -10.23 22.67 14.00
CA ASP A 556 -10.67 23.57 15.06
C ASP A 556 -11.62 22.88 16.06
N LYS A 557 -11.97 21.62 15.79
CA LYS A 557 -12.99 20.88 16.52
C LYS A 557 -12.76 19.37 16.49
N PHE A 558 -12.93 18.74 17.65
CA PHE A 558 -12.88 17.29 17.80
C PHE A 558 -14.05 16.79 18.65
N GLU A 559 -14.66 15.68 18.25
CA GLU A 559 -15.71 15.02 19.02
C GLU A 559 -15.52 13.50 19.02
N ALA A 560 -15.77 12.86 20.16
CA ALA A 560 -15.79 11.41 20.28
C ALA A 560 -16.86 10.92 21.26
N ALA A 561 -17.46 9.78 20.96
CA ALA A 561 -18.30 9.02 21.89
C ALA A 561 -17.43 8.03 22.66
N ALA A 562 -17.53 7.96 23.98
CA ALA A 562 -16.70 7.08 24.80
C ALA A 562 -17.52 6.35 25.88
N PHE A 563 -17.11 5.13 26.22
CA PHE A 563 -17.72 4.33 27.26
C PHE A 563 -16.65 3.61 28.09
N SER A 564 -16.73 3.73 29.42
CA SER A 564 -15.88 2.98 30.35
C SER A 564 -16.62 1.76 30.89
N PHE A 565 -16.02 0.59 30.77
CA PHE A 565 -16.53 -0.66 31.33
C PHE A 565 -16.13 -0.87 32.80
N ARG A 566 -15.44 0.10 33.40
CA ARG A 566 -15.17 0.08 34.84
C ARG A 566 -16.41 0.50 35.63
N SER A 567 -16.51 0.06 36.86
CA SER A 567 -17.50 0.58 37.81
C SER A 567 -17.10 1.91 38.46
N ILE A 568 -15.83 2.31 38.27
CA ILE A 568 -15.25 3.54 38.82
C ILE A 568 -14.80 4.47 37.70
N GLU A 569 -14.64 5.75 38.05
CA GLU A 569 -14.06 6.75 37.16
C GLU A 569 -12.63 6.37 36.74
N ARG A 570 -12.27 6.70 35.50
CA ARG A 570 -10.95 6.49 34.92
C ARG A 570 -10.43 7.78 34.29
N VAL A 571 -9.17 8.11 34.55
CA VAL A 571 -8.44 9.13 33.81
C VAL A 571 -7.95 8.53 32.49
N VAL A 572 -8.23 9.20 31.37
CA VAL A 572 -7.74 8.83 30.04
C VAL A 572 -7.00 10.02 29.47
N GLY A 573 -5.79 9.79 28.96
CA GLY A 573 -5.05 10.82 28.23
C GLY A 573 -5.47 10.86 26.77
N MET A 574 -5.62 12.07 26.23
CA MET A 574 -6.00 12.33 24.84
C MET A 574 -4.91 13.17 24.19
N ARG A 575 -4.10 12.56 23.33
CA ARG A 575 -3.07 13.23 22.55
C ARG A 575 -3.66 13.68 21.22
N LEU A 576 -4.00 14.96 21.10
CA LEU A 576 -4.66 15.50 19.92
C LEU A 576 -3.61 15.85 18.86
N LYS A 577 -3.73 15.27 17.67
CA LYS A 577 -2.69 15.33 16.63
C LYS A 577 -3.04 16.20 15.43
N ARG A 578 -4.30 16.67 15.34
CA ARG A 578 -4.81 17.37 14.15
C ARG A 578 -5.39 18.76 14.40
N LEU A 579 -5.46 19.17 15.66
CA LEU A 579 -5.86 20.53 16.00
C LEU A 579 -4.75 21.49 15.60
N LEU A 580 -5.11 22.56 14.88
CA LEU A 580 -4.14 23.50 14.29
C LEU A 580 -4.00 24.77 15.12
N GLY A 581 -2.91 25.50 14.87
CA GLY A 581 -2.69 26.85 15.37
C GLY A 581 -1.80 26.87 16.60
N SER A 582 -0.51 27.10 16.38
CA SER A 582 0.40 27.46 17.46
C SER A 582 -0.14 28.70 18.20
N GLY A 583 -0.22 28.62 19.53
CA GLY A 583 -0.81 29.66 20.37
C GLY A 583 -2.34 29.68 20.39
N THR A 584 -3.03 28.82 19.64
CA THR A 584 -4.49 28.74 19.68
C THR A 584 -4.95 28.08 20.98
N ARG A 585 -5.90 28.75 21.65
CA ARG A 585 -6.52 28.27 22.88
C ARG A 585 -7.75 27.43 22.55
N TYR A 586 -7.76 26.20 23.02
CA TYR A 586 -8.87 25.27 22.92
C TYR A 586 -9.56 25.09 24.27
N SER A 587 -10.86 24.85 24.22
CA SER A 587 -11.67 24.41 25.34
C SER A 587 -12.08 22.96 25.12
N TYR A 588 -12.08 22.18 26.19
CA TYR A 588 -12.59 20.81 26.18
C TYR A 588 -13.64 20.62 27.26
N LYS A 589 -14.57 19.70 27.00
CA LYS A 589 -15.51 19.20 28.00
C LYS A 589 -15.94 17.77 27.70
N VAL A 590 -16.24 17.03 28.76
CA VAL A 590 -16.90 15.73 28.68
C VAL A 590 -18.30 15.87 29.23
N VAL A 591 -19.28 15.47 28.44
CA VAL A 591 -20.70 15.57 28.79
C VAL A 591 -21.33 14.19 28.82
N LYS A 592 -22.23 13.96 29.78
CA LYS A 592 -22.99 12.72 29.85
C LYS A 592 -24.00 12.64 28.71
N ILE A 593 -24.18 11.48 28.09
CA ILE A 593 -25.25 11.27 27.12
C ILE A 593 -26.45 10.67 27.85
N VAL A 594 -27.65 11.24 27.63
CA VAL A 594 -28.88 10.77 28.26
C VAL A 594 -29.32 9.45 27.60
N GLU A 595 -29.86 8.54 28.40
CA GLU A 595 -30.33 7.23 27.95
C GLU A 595 -31.43 7.40 26.87
N GLY A 596 -31.17 6.89 25.66
CA GLY A 596 -32.05 7.04 24.48
C GLY A 596 -31.62 8.10 23.47
N GLU A 597 -30.62 8.93 23.77
CA GLU A 597 -29.96 9.80 22.79
C GLU A 597 -28.82 9.06 22.08
N GLU A 598 -28.68 9.25 20.77
CA GLU A 598 -27.53 8.73 20.03
C GLU A 598 -26.33 9.67 20.22
N ALA A 599 -25.17 9.09 20.57
CA ALA A 599 -23.94 9.84 20.86
C ALA A 599 -23.45 10.69 19.68
N GLU A 600 -23.76 10.25 18.47
CA GLU A 600 -23.45 10.91 17.19
C GLU A 600 -24.14 12.26 17.07
N GLU A 601 -25.42 12.32 17.46
CA GLU A 601 -26.33 13.44 17.17
C GLU A 601 -26.51 14.39 18.36
N GLY A 602 -26.27 13.91 19.59
CA GLY A 602 -26.40 14.73 20.81
C GLY A 602 -25.45 15.95 20.77
N PRO A 603 -25.95 17.18 20.90
CA PRO A 603 -25.11 18.37 20.79
C PRO A 603 -24.20 18.48 22.01
N CYS A 604 -22.95 18.91 21.82
CA CYS A 604 -22.04 19.26 22.92
C CYS A 604 -22.65 20.31 23.87
N GLU A 605 -23.74 20.97 23.51
CA GLU A 605 -24.37 22.06 24.27
C GLU A 605 -25.51 21.63 25.20
N ALA A 606 -26.05 20.41 25.09
CA ALA A 606 -27.30 20.03 25.79
C ALA A 606 -27.15 19.33 27.15
N ASN A 607 -25.94 18.99 27.62
CA ASN A 607 -25.80 17.98 28.66
C ASN A 607 -24.97 18.38 29.90
N GLU A 608 -25.19 17.65 31.00
CA GLU A 608 -24.46 17.80 32.27
C GLU A 608 -22.96 17.54 32.06
N VAL A 609 -22.13 18.53 32.42
CA VAL A 609 -20.67 18.46 32.33
C VAL A 609 -20.15 17.63 33.50
N ILE A 610 -19.27 16.68 33.19
CA ILE A 610 -18.66 15.82 34.19
C ILE A 610 -17.60 16.61 34.98
N SER A 611 -17.66 16.50 36.31
CA SER A 611 -16.74 17.21 37.20
C SER A 611 -15.27 16.88 36.87
N GLY A 612 -14.41 17.90 36.85
CA GLY A 612 -12.99 17.75 36.52
C GLY A 612 -12.71 17.36 35.06
N SER A 613 -13.73 17.35 34.20
CA SER A 613 -13.62 16.99 32.78
C SER A 613 -14.01 18.16 31.88
N ASN A 614 -13.63 19.37 32.29
CA ASN A 614 -13.74 20.58 31.50
C ASN A 614 -12.54 21.48 31.78
N GLY A 615 -12.08 22.16 30.75
CA GLY A 615 -10.93 23.04 30.88
C GLY A 615 -10.53 23.64 29.55
N GLU A 616 -9.37 24.27 29.55
CA GLU A 616 -8.78 24.85 28.36
C GLU A 616 -7.30 24.46 28.31
N PHE A 617 -6.77 24.34 27.10
CA PHE A 617 -5.35 24.14 26.84
C PHE A 617 -4.95 25.01 25.65
N THR A 618 -3.66 25.27 25.53
CA THR A 618 -3.10 25.97 24.38
C THR A 618 -2.23 24.99 23.62
N VAL A 619 -2.29 25.04 22.30
CA VAL A 619 -1.39 24.30 21.43
C VAL A 619 -0.08 25.10 21.32
N GLU A 620 1.04 24.52 21.76
CA GLU A 620 2.36 25.12 21.60
C GLU A 620 3.02 24.47 20.36
N GLY A 621 2.98 25.16 19.21
CA GLY A 621 3.42 24.62 17.91
C GLY A 621 2.32 23.86 17.14
N GLY A 622 2.15 24.16 15.85
CA GLY A 622 1.10 23.58 15.00
C GLY A 622 1.64 22.87 13.75
N ILE A 623 0.75 22.21 13.00
CA ILE A 623 1.04 21.67 11.65
C ILE A 623 1.03 22.81 10.59
N ASP A 624 0.91 24.07 11.02
CA ASP A 624 0.67 25.28 10.22
C ASP A 624 1.88 25.75 9.38
N GLY A 625 2.88 24.87 9.20
CA GLY A 625 3.98 25.07 8.28
C GLY A 625 5.13 25.92 8.81
N GLU A 626 4.89 26.76 9.81
CA GLU A 626 5.94 27.56 10.43
C GLU A 626 6.74 26.77 11.47
N GLY A 627 7.56 25.81 11.02
CA GLY A 627 8.79 25.33 11.68
C GLY A 627 8.74 24.94 13.16
N GLY A 628 7.56 24.75 13.76
CA GLY A 628 7.38 24.37 15.14
C GLY A 628 7.42 22.86 15.30
N THR A 629 8.24 22.37 16.22
CA THR A 629 8.13 21.00 16.74
C THR A 629 6.80 20.92 17.49
N GLY A 630 5.78 20.37 16.85
CA GLY A 630 4.42 20.34 17.38
C GLY A 630 4.29 19.37 18.55
N ASP A 631 4.48 19.86 19.78
CA ASP A 631 4.13 19.09 20.97
C ASP A 631 2.62 18.82 20.91
N TRP A 632 2.27 17.56 20.65
CA TRP A 632 0.86 17.18 20.56
C TRP A 632 0.23 17.31 21.94
N PRO A 633 -0.76 18.21 22.14
CA PRO A 633 -1.32 18.47 23.46
C PRO A 633 -1.90 17.19 24.04
N LEU A 634 -1.40 16.82 25.22
CA LEU A 634 -1.90 15.71 26.01
C LEU A 634 -2.90 16.23 27.05
N VAL A 635 -4.17 15.96 26.83
CA VAL A 635 -5.26 16.37 27.73
C VAL A 635 -5.75 15.15 28.50
N ASN A 636 -5.69 15.21 29.83
CA ASN A 636 -6.27 14.17 30.69
C ASN A 636 -7.74 14.49 30.97
N ILE A 637 -8.62 13.52 30.74
CA ILE A 637 -10.07 13.64 30.96
C ILE A 637 -10.56 12.52 31.89
N ASN A 638 -11.58 12.80 32.70
CA ASN A 638 -12.22 11.77 33.51
C ASN A 638 -13.41 11.16 32.76
N ILE A 639 -13.42 9.84 32.68
CA ILE A 639 -14.51 9.06 32.11
C ILE A 639 -15.20 8.31 33.26
N PRO A 640 -16.47 8.61 33.58
CA PRO A 640 -17.23 7.90 34.61
C PRO A 640 -17.40 6.43 34.24
N GLY A 641 -17.41 5.58 35.26
CA GLY A 641 -17.63 4.15 35.08
C GLY A 641 -19.08 3.83 34.66
N GLY A 642 -19.24 2.93 33.69
CA GLY A 642 -20.53 2.41 33.25
C GLY A 642 -21.43 3.42 32.57
N GLN A 643 -20.87 4.53 32.05
CA GLN A 643 -21.64 5.60 31.43
C GLN A 643 -21.10 5.94 30.04
N LEU A 644 -22.03 6.22 29.13
CA LEU A 644 -21.76 6.75 27.80
C LEU A 644 -21.58 8.27 27.90
N VAL A 645 -20.48 8.77 27.34
CA VAL A 645 -20.14 10.19 27.37
C VAL A 645 -19.75 10.69 25.98
N LYS A 646 -19.90 11.99 25.76
CA LYS A 646 -19.37 12.69 24.60
C LYS A 646 -18.21 13.59 25.02
N ILE A 647 -17.09 13.44 24.36
CA ILE A 647 -15.89 14.27 24.49
C ILE A 647 -15.98 15.33 23.40
N CYS A 648 -15.83 16.59 23.78
CA CYS A 648 -15.90 17.72 22.87
C CYS A 648 -14.69 18.64 23.08
N VAL A 649 -14.00 18.98 22.00
CA VAL A 649 -12.94 19.98 21.98
C VAL A 649 -13.25 20.99 20.87
N LYS A 650 -13.10 22.28 21.17
CA LYS A 650 -13.29 23.38 20.21
C LYS A 650 -12.43 24.58 20.57
N VAL A 651 -12.17 25.48 19.63
CA VAL A 651 -11.53 26.78 19.91
C VAL A 651 -12.29 27.53 21.01
N ALA A 652 -11.55 28.07 21.98
CA ALA A 652 -12.10 28.78 23.14
C ALA A 652 -12.66 30.16 22.75
N SER A 653 -13.70 30.62 23.45
CA SER A 653 -14.31 31.93 23.18
C SER A 653 -13.32 33.08 23.41
N GLY A 654 -13.06 33.87 22.37
CA GLY A 654 -12.10 34.98 22.41
C GLY A 654 -10.67 34.61 22.03
N GLY A 655 -10.40 33.34 21.68
CA GLY A 655 -9.21 32.99 20.91
C GLY A 655 -9.42 33.43 19.46
N GLU A 656 -8.58 34.33 18.96
CA GLU A 656 -8.45 34.48 17.51
C GLU A 656 -7.89 33.16 16.99
N GLY A 657 -8.72 32.37 16.31
CA GLY A 657 -8.24 31.22 15.54
C GLY A 657 -7.18 31.77 14.58
N SER A 658 -5.95 31.31 14.73
CA SER A 658 -4.80 31.82 14.01
C SER A 658 -4.97 31.61 12.50
N GLY A 659 -5.41 32.66 11.81
CA GLY A 659 -5.36 32.81 10.37
C GLY A 659 -6.28 31.89 9.55
N PRO A 660 -6.67 32.32 8.33
CA PRO A 660 -7.22 31.39 7.36
C PRO A 660 -6.18 30.28 7.12
N HIS A 661 -6.63 29.02 7.21
CA HIS A 661 -5.89 27.90 6.65
C HIS A 661 -5.53 28.29 5.20
N PRO A 662 -4.30 28.02 4.72
CA PRO A 662 -3.84 28.52 3.40
C PRO A 662 -4.77 28.13 2.24
N TRP A 663 -5.62 27.12 2.45
CA TRP A 663 -6.64 26.63 1.51
C TRP A 663 -8.04 26.43 2.12
N GLY A 664 -8.29 26.85 3.37
CA GLY A 664 -9.52 26.49 4.08
C GLY A 664 -10.77 27.23 3.64
N GLN A 665 -10.69 28.12 2.65
CA GLN A 665 -11.85 28.77 2.04
C GLN A 665 -11.62 28.94 0.52
N ASP A 666 -12.68 28.66 -0.25
CA ASP A 666 -12.92 29.10 -1.63
C ASP A 666 -12.17 28.43 -2.79
N GLY A 667 -12.25 27.10 -2.94
CA GLY A 667 -12.01 26.42 -4.23
C GLY A 667 -10.69 26.77 -4.94
N ALA A 668 -9.72 27.34 -4.22
CA ALA A 668 -8.62 28.09 -4.82
C ALA A 668 -7.70 27.17 -5.62
N CYS A 669 -7.69 25.88 -5.26
CA CYS A 669 -6.96 24.88 -6.01
C CYS A 669 -7.68 24.51 -7.31
N ARG A 670 -9.00 24.33 -7.28
CA ARG A 670 -9.82 24.19 -8.50
C ARG A 670 -9.73 25.44 -9.38
N ASP A 671 -9.87 26.64 -8.82
CA ASP A 671 -9.72 27.91 -9.56
C ASP A 671 -8.32 28.04 -10.17
N TRP A 672 -7.27 27.68 -9.42
CA TRP A 672 -5.90 27.66 -9.95
C TRP A 672 -5.75 26.67 -11.10
N LEU A 673 -6.34 25.48 -10.98
CA LEU A 673 -6.31 24.47 -12.03
C LEU A 673 -7.07 24.95 -13.27
N ASP A 674 -8.25 25.54 -13.11
CA ASP A 674 -9.06 26.10 -14.19
C ASP A 674 -8.37 27.27 -14.88
N ALA A 675 -7.65 28.10 -14.11
CA ALA A 675 -6.87 29.23 -14.64
C ALA A 675 -5.56 28.81 -15.33
N ASN A 676 -5.08 27.59 -15.07
CA ASN A 676 -3.88 27.03 -15.67
C ASN A 676 -4.22 25.74 -16.42
N PRO A 677 -5.09 25.77 -17.45
CA PRO A 677 -5.46 24.56 -18.17
C PRO A 677 -4.21 23.93 -18.79
N GLU A 678 -4.20 22.60 -18.95
CA GLU A 678 -3.16 21.97 -19.74
C GLU A 678 -3.16 22.60 -21.14
N THR A 679 -1.99 22.94 -21.66
CA THR A 679 -1.87 23.12 -23.10
C THR A 679 -2.22 21.77 -23.69
N GLU A 680 -3.34 21.68 -24.42
CA GLU A 680 -3.60 20.56 -25.32
C GLU A 680 -2.38 20.46 -26.23
N ASP A 681 -1.43 19.59 -25.88
CA ASP A 681 -0.44 19.15 -26.82
C ASP A 681 -1.15 18.05 -27.61
N ASP A 682 -1.66 18.46 -28.78
CA ASP A 682 -2.08 17.59 -29.87
C ASP A 682 -0.89 16.78 -30.46
N GLY A 683 0.28 16.85 -29.80
CA GLY A 683 1.56 16.24 -30.12
C GLY A 683 1.55 14.71 -30.13
N GLY A 684 1.95 14.17 -31.29
CA GLY A 684 2.05 12.75 -31.57
C GLY A 684 2.73 11.96 -30.45
N GLY A 685 1.97 11.03 -29.87
CA GLY A 685 2.44 10.16 -28.79
C GLY A 685 3.75 9.46 -29.14
N VAL A 686 4.57 9.25 -28.11
CA VAL A 686 5.84 8.55 -28.27
C VAL A 686 5.53 7.07 -28.55
N ASP A 687 5.78 6.64 -29.79
CA ASP A 687 5.71 5.22 -30.15
C ASP A 687 6.91 4.51 -29.51
N CYS A 688 6.64 3.75 -28.44
CA CYS A 688 7.63 3.06 -27.61
C CYS A 688 8.21 1.85 -28.39
N LYS A 689 9.03 2.10 -29.41
CA LYS A 689 9.64 1.05 -30.25
C LYS A 689 10.55 0.15 -29.41
N MET A 690 10.36 -1.16 -29.58
CA MET A 690 11.09 -2.23 -28.91
C MET A 690 12.60 -2.11 -29.14
N ILE A 691 13.40 -1.83 -28.10
CA ILE A 691 14.83 -2.16 -28.12
C ILE A 691 14.95 -3.60 -27.61
N VAL A 692 14.65 -4.57 -28.47
CA VAL A 692 15.01 -5.97 -28.19
C VAL A 692 16.53 -6.05 -28.26
N ARG A 693 17.21 -6.08 -27.11
CA ARG A 693 18.55 -6.65 -27.05
C ARG A 693 18.38 -8.15 -26.84
N PRO A 694 18.58 -9.02 -27.85
CA PRO A 694 18.63 -10.45 -27.61
C PRO A 694 19.84 -10.73 -26.73
N VAL A 695 19.63 -10.91 -25.43
CA VAL A 695 20.63 -11.49 -24.55
C VAL A 695 20.52 -13.00 -24.72
N LEU A 696 21.19 -13.53 -25.74
CA LEU A 696 21.43 -14.97 -25.85
C LEU A 696 22.50 -15.33 -24.82
N PRO A 697 22.22 -16.21 -23.84
CA PRO A 697 23.27 -16.76 -23.00
C PRO A 697 24.12 -17.71 -23.86
N LEU A 698 25.19 -17.20 -24.45
CA LEU A 698 26.17 -18.00 -25.18
C LEU A 698 27.04 -18.76 -24.19
N VAL A 699 26.51 -19.86 -23.65
CA VAL A 699 27.31 -20.90 -23.02
C VAL A 699 26.96 -22.22 -23.70
N GLY A 700 27.89 -22.72 -24.52
CA GLY A 700 27.82 -24.05 -25.13
C GLY A 700 27.43 -24.13 -26.60
N ILE A 701 27.24 -23.00 -27.30
CA ILE A 701 26.95 -23.00 -28.74
C ILE A 701 28.26 -23.04 -29.53
N THR A 702 28.40 -24.04 -30.40
CA THR A 702 29.51 -24.13 -31.35
C THR A 702 29.39 -23.07 -32.45
N MET A 703 30.49 -22.61 -33.05
CA MET A 703 30.42 -21.57 -34.10
C MET A 703 29.53 -21.98 -35.29
N GLU A 704 29.37 -23.28 -35.55
CA GLU A 704 28.49 -23.79 -36.60
C GLU A 704 27.00 -23.57 -36.27
N GLU A 705 26.60 -23.72 -35.00
CA GLU A 705 25.24 -23.45 -34.53
C GLU A 705 24.93 -21.95 -34.48
N LEU A 706 25.91 -21.11 -34.17
CA LEU A 706 25.77 -19.65 -34.22
C LEU A 706 25.56 -19.17 -35.66
N ILE A 707 26.32 -19.72 -36.61
CA ILE A 707 26.17 -19.44 -38.05
C ILE A 707 24.79 -19.93 -38.54
N GLY A 708 24.34 -21.10 -38.10
CA GLY A 708 22.98 -21.60 -38.40
C GLY A 708 21.86 -20.67 -37.93
N CYS A 709 21.96 -20.14 -36.71
CA CYS A 709 20.99 -19.18 -36.16
C CYS A 709 21.00 -17.84 -36.91
N LEU A 710 22.19 -17.32 -37.27
CA LEU A 710 22.31 -16.07 -38.01
C LEU A 710 21.76 -16.20 -39.44
N ILE A 711 21.98 -17.33 -40.11
CA ILE A 711 21.39 -17.63 -41.42
C ILE A 711 19.86 -17.74 -41.33
N GLY A 712 19.33 -18.40 -40.27
CA GLY A 712 17.88 -18.51 -40.05
C GLY A 712 17.19 -17.15 -39.83
N ILE A 713 17.83 -16.25 -39.08
CA ILE A 713 17.31 -14.89 -38.85
C ILE A 713 17.35 -14.06 -40.14
N PHE A 714 18.41 -14.20 -40.95
CA PHE A 714 18.54 -13.49 -42.21
C PHE A 714 17.50 -13.94 -43.25
N VAL A 715 17.21 -15.25 -43.33
CA VAL A 715 16.16 -15.80 -44.21
C VAL A 715 14.75 -15.38 -43.75
N GLY A 716 14.51 -15.30 -42.43
CA GLY A 716 13.26 -14.80 -41.87
C GLY A 716 13.00 -13.31 -42.16
N PHE A 717 14.04 -12.48 -42.11
CA PHE A 717 13.93 -11.04 -42.39
C PHE A 717 13.66 -10.73 -43.88
N VAL A 718 14.22 -11.53 -44.80
CA VAL A 718 13.97 -11.37 -46.24
C VAL A 718 12.55 -11.80 -46.61
N GLY A 719 11.98 -12.80 -45.93
CA GLY A 719 10.59 -13.23 -46.15
C GLY A 719 9.53 -12.23 -45.69
N MET A 720 9.82 -11.40 -44.68
CA MET A 720 8.89 -10.38 -44.17
C MET A 720 8.80 -9.12 -45.05
N LEU A 721 9.82 -8.82 -45.85
CA LEU A 721 9.84 -7.61 -46.70
C LEU A 721 9.00 -7.74 -47.98
N THR A 722 8.53 -8.95 -48.34
CA THR A 722 7.75 -9.17 -49.58
C THR A 722 6.22 -9.07 -49.39
N VAL A 723 5.71 -8.86 -48.17
CA VAL A 723 4.25 -8.88 -47.89
C VAL A 723 3.61 -7.49 -47.71
N CYS A 724 4.38 -6.39 -47.78
CA CYS A 724 3.87 -5.04 -47.48
C CYS A 724 3.55 -4.12 -48.67
N CYS A 725 3.45 -4.62 -49.90
CA CYS A 725 2.93 -3.81 -51.02
C CYS A 725 1.78 -4.51 -51.73
N CYS A 726 0.55 -4.17 -51.35
CA CYS A 726 -0.56 -3.79 -52.25
C CYS A 726 -1.90 -3.82 -51.51
N ARG A 727 -2.58 -2.67 -51.43
CA ARG A 727 -4.05 -2.57 -51.31
C ARG A 727 -4.61 -1.97 -52.61
N PRO A 728 -5.89 -2.23 -52.95
CA PRO A 728 -6.40 -2.24 -54.32
C PRO A 728 -7.22 -0.99 -54.67
N VAL A 729 -7.38 -0.71 -55.98
CA VAL A 729 -8.48 0.10 -56.54
C VAL A 729 -8.91 -0.45 -57.91
N GLU A 730 -10.17 -0.88 -57.95
CA GLU A 730 -11.24 -0.87 -58.98
C GLU A 730 -11.04 -1.27 -60.47
N GLU A 731 -11.95 -2.17 -60.87
CA GLU A 731 -12.71 -2.32 -62.13
C GLU A 731 -12.07 -2.01 -63.51
N ARG A 732 -11.99 -3.04 -64.36
CA ARG A 732 -12.86 -3.18 -65.56
C ARG A 732 -12.63 -4.47 -66.34
N GLU A 733 -13.69 -4.82 -67.06
CA GLU A 733 -13.94 -6.02 -67.85
C GLU A 733 -13.00 -6.24 -69.05
N LEU A 734 -13.14 -7.46 -69.60
CA LEU A 734 -12.93 -7.92 -70.98
C LEU A 734 -11.57 -8.51 -71.37
N GLY A 735 -11.63 -9.76 -71.84
CA GLY A 735 -11.02 -10.12 -73.11
C GLY A 735 -9.94 -11.21 -73.08
N GLU A 736 -10.39 -12.46 -73.27
CA GLU A 736 -9.91 -13.43 -74.27
C GLU A 736 -8.41 -13.61 -74.63
N LYS A 737 -8.06 -14.91 -74.76
CA LYS A 737 -7.16 -15.59 -75.72
C LYS A 737 -5.70 -15.87 -75.30
N GLU A 738 -5.32 -17.16 -75.22
CA GLU A 738 -4.63 -17.99 -76.26
C GLU A 738 -3.15 -17.51 -76.40
N ASP A 739 -2.06 -18.29 -76.37
CA ASP A 739 -1.77 -19.72 -76.56
C ASP A 739 -0.30 -19.98 -76.14
N GLU A 740 0.04 -21.27 -76.00
CA GLU A 740 1.28 -21.98 -76.42
C GLU A 740 2.68 -21.44 -76.02
N GLU A 741 3.48 -22.17 -75.24
CA GLU A 741 4.32 -23.37 -75.54
C GLU A 741 5.80 -23.04 -75.86
N ASP A 742 6.66 -23.79 -75.17
CA ASP A 742 8.02 -24.23 -75.51
C ASP A 742 9.24 -23.30 -75.59
N GLY A 743 10.38 -23.82 -75.09
CA GLY A 743 11.67 -23.61 -75.77
C GLY A 743 12.93 -23.36 -74.93
N ASP A 744 13.37 -24.38 -74.20
CA ASP A 744 14.75 -24.89 -73.98
C ASP A 744 16.04 -24.05 -74.30
N SER A 745 17.01 -24.23 -73.39
CA SER A 745 18.46 -24.49 -73.61
C SER A 745 19.57 -23.40 -73.53
N SER A 746 20.71 -23.90 -72.98
CA SER A 746 22.13 -23.48 -73.06
C SER A 746 22.65 -22.44 -72.04
N GLN A 747 23.55 -22.82 -71.10
CA GLN A 747 25.04 -22.89 -71.20
C GLN A 747 25.67 -21.51 -71.50
N ASP A 748 26.75 -21.00 -70.91
CA ASP A 748 27.81 -21.49 -70.01
C ASP A 748 28.60 -20.24 -69.53
N GLU A 749 29.62 -20.46 -68.72
CA GLU A 749 30.82 -19.60 -68.46
C GLU A 749 30.93 -18.82 -67.14
N VAL A 750 31.81 -19.39 -66.32
CA VAL A 750 32.56 -18.83 -65.21
C VAL A 750 33.54 -17.74 -65.68
N ARG A 751 33.58 -16.60 -64.97
CA ARG A 751 34.78 -15.76 -64.88
C ARG A 751 35.04 -15.30 -63.45
N VAL A 752 36.22 -15.66 -62.97
CA VAL A 752 36.88 -15.18 -61.76
C VAL A 752 37.50 -13.81 -62.05
N HIS A 753 37.27 -12.82 -61.18
CA HIS A 753 38.17 -11.68 -61.03
C HIS A 753 38.45 -11.39 -59.55
N SER A 754 39.73 -11.50 -59.22
CA SER A 754 40.42 -11.00 -58.05
C SER A 754 40.47 -9.47 -58.04
N VAL A 755 40.30 -8.85 -56.86
CA VAL A 755 40.75 -7.48 -56.60
C VAL A 755 41.55 -7.47 -55.30
N GLU A 756 42.75 -6.91 -55.41
CA GLU A 756 43.76 -6.74 -54.36
C GLU A 756 43.34 -5.69 -53.32
N MET A 757 43.71 -5.95 -52.06
CA MET A 757 43.63 -5.01 -50.94
C MET A 757 44.88 -4.12 -50.91
N GLU A 758 44.68 -2.81 -50.85
CA GLU A 758 45.71 -1.86 -50.44
C GLU A 758 45.53 -1.50 -48.96
N LEU A 759 46.60 -1.68 -48.18
CA LEU A 759 46.73 -1.38 -46.77
C LEU A 759 47.53 -0.08 -46.62
N VAL A 760 46.91 0.98 -46.11
CA VAL A 760 47.64 2.10 -45.50
C VAL A 760 47.04 2.43 -44.14
N SER A 761 47.95 2.33 -43.16
CA SER A 761 47.83 2.54 -41.72
C SER A 761 47.48 4.00 -41.34
N ILE A 762 46.72 4.19 -40.25
CA ILE A 762 47.20 4.83 -39.00
C ILE A 762 46.06 4.98 -37.95
N ASN A 763 46.33 4.38 -36.79
CA ASN A 763 45.95 4.69 -35.40
C ASN A 763 44.50 4.58 -34.86
N ASN A 764 44.36 3.55 -34.01
CA ASN A 764 43.84 3.57 -32.63
C ASN A 764 42.49 4.27 -32.38
N VAL A 765 41.46 3.47 -32.07
CA VAL A 765 41.02 3.17 -30.70
C VAL A 765 40.04 2.01 -30.76
N ALA A 766 40.14 1.12 -29.78
CA ALA A 766 39.33 -0.06 -29.58
C ALA A 766 37.81 0.21 -29.67
N THR A 767 37.04 -0.75 -30.17
CA THR A 767 35.88 -1.41 -29.51
C THR A 767 35.14 -2.29 -30.52
N LEU A 768 35.11 -3.60 -30.28
CA LEU A 768 33.90 -4.40 -30.11
C LEU A 768 34.25 -5.74 -29.48
#